data_AF-A0A3N5FIA0-F1
#
_entry.id   AF-A0A3N5FIA0-F1
#
_cell.length_a   1.000
_cell.length_b   1.000
_cell.length_c   1.000
_cell.angle_alpha   90.00
_cell.angle_beta   90.00
_cell.angle_gamma   90.00
#
_symmetry.space_group_name_H-M   'P 1'
#
loop_
_entity.id
_entity.type
_entity.pdbx_description
1 polymer ?
#
loop_
_entity_poly.entity_id
_entity_poly.type
_entity_poly.pdbx_seq_one_letter_code
_entity_poly.pdbx_strand_id
1 'polypeptide(L)'
;TTLRLAPGAELLVEKSDPGKRAFLKKGRLAVEIAKQDDPMILRTPDAETRVLGTRFMLSTEGGTTRLEVTEGRVRLAGIDVAPGEAAQTRRDGPPSKRSLYEERFLSLWMDLHDPARGYFSADGIPYHSVETFIIDAPDFGHLTTSETLSYWLWLEAMNGRLTGNWGPFGRAWKKMEETLIPSAARQPTNDLYNPAQPATFVPEADRLSDYPVSMDPTVSVGQDRLFAELRATYGSPDLYVMHWLCDVDDFYGFGKREFVNTFQRGPRESVWKTIPHPSTETFAWGGPQGYLDLFLKNENHVQQWRFTGAPDADARAIQAAYWAATWARAQGKDPAALLPLRQAAKMGDALRYALHDKYFKTQHHLIGWSQGWGGSLERTNGWAWRGGSSHAHFGYQNPVAAWALVNEPLLRPDSPGAAADWAASLARQVEFYRWLQSEDGAIAGGATASVNGRYEAIPDGTPTFHGLAFVDHPVFLDPPSNEWFGWQAWSMGRLAQYASLANDPGARAVVDKWAAWARKVVKLKADGTYSVPSTLRWSGRPGAGLRVTPVDETQDVGVAAALARALIAHGSAESRALARELLDRMWLQYRDDLGVSNPEPRADYSKIHEKVELPPDWRGGVKPGATFLDLRPNYRKDPELARVEQSLRSGKPPVFRYHRFWAQVEVALANAEFSRSGK
;
A
#
# COMPACT_ATOMS: atom_id res chain seq x y z
N THR A 1 -2.52 39.68 -8.22
CA THR A 1 -3.64 38.73 -8.04
C THR A 1 -3.48 37.66 -9.07
N THR A 2 -3.25 36.43 -8.62
CA THR A 2 -3.19 35.25 -9.47
C THR A 2 -4.40 34.40 -9.12
N LEU A 3 -5.19 34.05 -10.14
CA LEU A 3 -6.36 33.18 -10.05
C LEU A 3 -6.06 31.93 -10.87
N ARG A 4 -6.06 30.77 -10.24
CA ARG A 4 -5.86 29.48 -10.91
C ARG A 4 -7.16 28.68 -10.84
N LEU A 5 -7.75 28.42 -12.00
CA LEU A 5 -8.97 27.64 -12.13
C LEU A 5 -8.63 26.16 -12.27
N ALA A 6 -9.30 25.31 -11.51
CA ALA A 6 -9.26 23.88 -11.76
C ALA A 6 -10.00 23.55 -13.08
N PRO A 7 -9.68 22.42 -13.74
CA PRO A 7 -10.45 21.94 -14.88
C PRO A 7 -11.96 21.93 -14.57
N GLY A 8 -12.79 22.35 -15.54
CA GLY A 8 -14.25 22.39 -15.39
C GLY A 8 -14.81 23.57 -14.57
N ALA A 9 -13.98 24.43 -13.98
CA ALA A 9 -14.45 25.59 -13.23
C ALA A 9 -15.02 26.70 -14.15
N GLU A 10 -16.11 27.34 -13.72
CA GLU A 10 -16.71 28.50 -14.39
C GLU A 10 -16.57 29.74 -13.50
N LEU A 11 -15.73 30.69 -13.92
CA LEU A 11 -15.52 31.97 -13.23
C LEU A 11 -15.98 33.14 -14.10
N LEU A 12 -16.86 33.96 -13.56
CA LEU A 12 -17.29 35.22 -14.16
C LEU A 12 -16.60 36.37 -13.45
N VAL A 13 -15.81 37.16 -14.18
CA VAL A 13 -15.20 38.40 -13.65
C VAL A 13 -16.24 39.51 -13.76
N GLU A 14 -16.66 40.05 -12.62
CA GLU A 14 -17.69 41.10 -12.56
C GLU A 14 -17.06 42.49 -12.78
N LYS A 15 -17.87 43.46 -13.24
CA LYS A 15 -17.42 44.85 -13.42
C LYS A 15 -17.02 45.42 -12.05
N SER A 16 -15.78 45.87 -11.93
CA SER A 16 -15.13 46.26 -10.68
C SER A 16 -15.12 47.78 -10.47
N ASP A 17 -15.85 48.30 -9.48
CA ASP A 17 -15.64 49.65 -8.90
C ASP A 17 -16.39 49.83 -7.54
N PRO A 18 -15.72 50.14 -6.41
CA PRO A 18 -14.30 49.93 -6.12
C PRO A 18 -14.01 48.44 -5.80
N GLY A 19 -12.80 47.99 -6.10
CA GLY A 19 -12.31 46.63 -5.79
C GLY A 19 -12.62 45.55 -6.83
N LYS A 20 -11.84 44.46 -6.82
CA LYS A 20 -11.95 43.33 -7.76
C LYS A 20 -13.10 42.41 -7.35
N ARG A 21 -13.94 42.01 -8.30
CA ARG A 21 -15.11 41.14 -8.05
C ARG A 21 -15.16 39.97 -9.02
N ALA A 22 -15.42 38.77 -8.53
CA ALA A 22 -15.64 37.60 -9.39
C ALA A 22 -16.62 36.60 -8.76
N PHE A 23 -17.35 35.90 -9.62
CA PHE A 23 -18.34 34.89 -9.27
C PHE A 23 -17.89 33.51 -9.78
N LEU A 24 -17.54 32.61 -8.85
CA LEU A 24 -17.24 31.21 -9.13
C LEU A 24 -18.56 30.43 -9.16
N LYS A 25 -19.07 30.18 -10.37
CA LYS A 25 -20.36 29.51 -10.58
C LYS A 25 -20.30 28.02 -10.27
N LYS A 26 -19.19 27.35 -10.62
CA LYS A 26 -18.93 25.94 -10.31
C LYS A 26 -17.43 25.67 -10.28
N GLY A 27 -17.03 24.63 -9.55
CA GLY A 27 -15.65 24.12 -9.54
C GLY A 27 -14.78 24.76 -8.47
N ARG A 28 -13.47 24.83 -8.72
CA ARG A 28 -12.45 25.28 -7.76
C ARG A 28 -11.61 26.41 -8.29
N LEU A 29 -11.25 27.31 -7.38
CA LEU A 29 -10.42 28.47 -7.60
C LEU A 29 -9.36 28.57 -6.52
N ALA A 30 -8.09 28.45 -6.92
CA ALA A 30 -6.96 28.80 -6.08
C ALA A 30 -6.58 30.27 -6.29
N VAL A 31 -6.36 30.98 -5.18
CA VAL A 31 -6.23 32.44 -5.18
C VAL A 31 -4.99 32.86 -4.43
N GLU A 32 -4.18 33.71 -5.07
CA GLU A 32 -3.02 34.36 -4.46
C GLU A 32 -3.11 35.88 -4.71
N ILE A 33 -3.26 36.65 -3.63
CA ILE A 33 -3.48 38.09 -3.70
C ILE A 33 -2.51 38.81 -2.77
N ALA A 34 -1.79 39.79 -3.31
CA ALA A 34 -1.01 40.71 -2.51
C ALA A 34 -1.94 41.59 -1.66
N LYS A 35 -1.46 42.03 -0.49
CA LYS A 35 -2.20 42.95 0.38
C LYS A 35 -2.67 44.20 -0.40
N GLN A 36 -3.93 44.58 -0.19
CA GLN A 36 -4.61 45.67 -0.91
C GLN A 36 -5.62 46.35 0.02
N ASP A 37 -5.89 47.65 -0.21
CA ASP A 37 -6.78 48.46 0.62
C ASP A 37 -8.26 48.14 0.37
N ASP A 38 -8.65 48.00 -0.91
CA ASP A 38 -10.00 47.54 -1.29
C ASP A 38 -10.06 46.01 -1.35
N PRO A 39 -10.99 45.35 -0.62
CA PRO A 39 -11.09 43.90 -0.63
C PRO A 39 -11.51 43.39 -2.01
N MET A 40 -10.92 42.27 -2.41
CA MET A 40 -11.49 41.47 -3.51
C MET A 40 -12.70 40.69 -2.96
N ILE A 41 -13.81 40.75 -3.69
CA ILE A 41 -15.03 40.01 -3.37
C ILE A 41 -15.14 38.82 -4.31
N LEU A 42 -15.17 37.62 -3.74
CA LEU A 42 -15.45 36.38 -4.45
C LEU A 42 -16.79 35.83 -4.03
N ARG A 43 -17.67 35.57 -4.99
CA ARG A 43 -19.00 35.01 -4.73
C ARG A 43 -19.09 33.60 -5.31
N THR A 44 -19.83 32.74 -4.64
CA THR A 44 -20.31 31.44 -5.15
C THR A 44 -21.84 31.47 -5.13
N PRO A 45 -22.54 30.46 -5.68
CA PRO A 45 -23.99 30.38 -5.55
C PRO A 45 -24.48 30.44 -4.10
N ASP A 46 -23.67 29.97 -3.15
CA ASP A 46 -24.09 29.78 -1.76
C ASP A 46 -23.34 30.67 -0.74
N ALA A 47 -22.37 31.52 -1.15
CA ALA A 47 -21.64 32.39 -0.23
C ALA A 47 -20.93 33.61 -0.87
N GLU A 48 -20.59 34.60 -0.02
CA GLU A 48 -19.66 35.69 -0.33
C GLU A 48 -18.37 35.53 0.52
N THR A 49 -17.22 35.78 -0.13
CA THR A 49 -15.88 35.73 0.45
C THR A 49 -15.19 37.08 0.26
N ARG A 50 -14.62 37.65 1.34
CA ARG A 50 -13.89 38.94 1.31
C ARG A 50 -12.39 38.74 1.55
N VAL A 51 -11.55 39.37 0.71
CA VAL A 51 -10.12 39.06 0.61
C VAL A 51 -9.23 40.32 0.68
N LEU A 52 -8.34 40.39 1.68
CA LEU A 52 -7.46 41.54 1.95
C LEU A 52 -5.94 41.23 1.86
N GLY A 53 -5.55 40.24 1.04
CA GLY A 53 -4.15 39.87 0.80
C GLY A 53 -3.74 38.54 1.41
N THR A 54 -4.00 37.44 0.69
CA THR A 54 -3.99 36.09 1.25
C THR A 54 -3.72 35.02 0.18
N ARG A 55 -3.42 33.79 0.63
CA ARG A 55 -3.44 32.57 -0.20
C ARG A 55 -4.51 31.62 0.34
N PHE A 56 -5.46 31.24 -0.50
CA PHE A 56 -6.55 30.35 -0.13
C PHE A 56 -7.11 29.59 -1.35
N MET A 57 -7.86 28.54 -1.10
CA MET A 57 -8.67 27.84 -2.09
C MET A 57 -10.15 28.01 -1.78
N LEU A 58 -10.93 28.34 -2.80
CA LEU A 58 -12.39 28.45 -2.75
C LEU A 58 -13.01 27.44 -3.71
N SER A 59 -14.01 26.70 -3.25
CA SER A 59 -14.67 25.67 -4.04
C SER A 59 -16.17 25.69 -3.83
N THR A 60 -16.93 25.37 -4.88
CA THR A 60 -18.37 25.17 -4.79
C THR A 60 -18.83 23.95 -5.59
N GLU A 61 -19.53 23.06 -4.89
CA GLU A 61 -20.03 21.78 -5.41
C GLU A 61 -21.26 21.35 -4.58
N GLY A 62 -22.31 20.83 -5.23
CA GLY A 62 -23.45 20.24 -4.53
C GLY A 62 -24.17 21.13 -3.50
N GLY A 63 -24.22 22.45 -3.73
CA GLY A 63 -24.82 23.41 -2.78
C GLY A 63 -23.98 23.68 -1.52
N THR A 64 -22.69 23.33 -1.58
CA THR A 64 -21.68 23.63 -0.57
C THR A 64 -20.71 24.68 -1.11
N THR A 65 -20.29 25.62 -0.26
CA THR A 65 -19.08 26.42 -0.48
C THR A 65 -18.04 26.09 0.58
N ARG A 66 -16.81 25.82 0.17
CA ARG A 66 -15.68 25.55 1.08
C ARG A 66 -14.52 26.52 0.81
N LEU A 67 -13.99 27.07 1.91
CA LEU A 67 -12.85 27.98 1.95
C LEU A 67 -11.71 27.34 2.78
N GLU A 68 -10.53 27.26 2.19
CA GLU A 68 -9.30 26.74 2.82
C GLU A 68 -8.23 27.82 2.82
N VAL A 69 -7.78 28.30 3.99
CA VAL A 69 -6.82 29.42 4.08
C VAL A 69 -5.43 28.91 4.48
N THR A 70 -4.44 29.14 3.60
CA THR A 70 -3.04 28.79 3.87
C THR A 70 -2.22 29.98 4.36
N GLU A 71 -2.55 31.20 3.93
CA GLU A 71 -1.89 32.43 4.37
C GLU A 71 -2.88 33.59 4.50
N GLY A 72 -2.70 34.44 5.52
CA GLY A 72 -3.55 35.60 5.80
C GLY A 72 -4.92 35.28 6.39
N ARG A 73 -5.89 36.20 6.31
CA ARG A 73 -7.25 36.05 6.87
C ARG A 73 -8.33 36.32 5.82
N VAL A 74 -9.31 35.42 5.71
CA VAL A 74 -10.41 35.49 4.76
C VAL A 74 -11.73 35.27 5.49
N ARG A 75 -12.78 36.02 5.15
CA ARG A 75 -14.11 35.87 5.76
C ARG A 75 -15.06 35.13 4.83
N LEU A 76 -15.68 34.04 5.28
CA LEU A 76 -16.72 33.29 4.59
C LEU A 76 -18.01 33.33 5.40
N ALA A 77 -19.10 33.86 4.81
CA ALA A 77 -20.43 33.88 5.43
C ALA A 77 -20.45 34.35 6.90
N GLY A 78 -19.67 35.38 7.22
CA GLY A 78 -19.57 35.95 8.56
C GLY A 78 -18.52 35.31 9.49
N ILE A 79 -17.89 34.20 9.10
CA ILE A 79 -16.81 33.55 9.87
C ILE A 79 -15.45 34.02 9.38
N ASP A 80 -14.58 34.46 10.29
CA ASP A 80 -13.16 34.70 10.02
C ASP A 80 -12.38 33.38 9.98
N VAL A 81 -11.66 33.16 8.89
CA VAL A 81 -10.82 31.98 8.62
C VAL A 81 -9.37 32.44 8.49
N ALA A 82 -8.52 31.95 9.38
CA ALA A 82 -7.10 32.27 9.52
C ALA A 82 -6.22 31.16 8.89
N PRO A 83 -4.88 31.35 8.83
CA PRO A 83 -3.99 30.35 8.25
C PRO A 83 -4.09 29.01 8.99
N GLY A 84 -4.21 27.92 8.24
CA GLY A 84 -4.36 26.57 8.79
C GLY A 84 -5.80 26.24 9.21
N GLU A 85 -6.77 27.09 8.89
CA GLU A 85 -8.19 26.86 9.12
C GLU A 85 -8.96 26.68 7.81
N ALA A 86 -10.05 25.94 7.87
CA ALA A 86 -11.02 25.82 6.79
C ALA A 86 -12.44 26.09 7.31
N ALA A 87 -13.29 26.64 6.44
CA ALA A 87 -14.71 26.83 6.71
C ALA A 87 -15.58 26.32 5.56
N GLN A 88 -16.78 25.84 5.90
CA GLN A 88 -17.77 25.34 4.96
C GLN A 88 -19.12 25.97 5.24
N THR A 89 -19.84 26.35 4.17
CA THR A 89 -21.29 26.66 4.22
C THR A 89 -22.06 25.64 3.38
N ARG A 90 -23.30 25.36 3.78
CA ARG A 90 -24.26 24.56 3.02
C ARG A 90 -25.52 25.39 2.82
N ARG A 91 -26.21 25.19 1.70
CA ARG A 91 -27.42 25.94 1.33
C ARG A 91 -28.45 26.07 2.48
N ASP A 92 -28.57 25.04 3.31
CA ASP A 92 -29.56 24.98 4.41
C ASP A 92 -28.94 24.68 5.80
N GLY A 93 -27.67 25.04 6.04
CA GLY A 93 -26.99 24.73 7.31
C GLY A 93 -26.09 25.86 7.83
N PRO A 94 -25.84 25.91 9.16
CA PRO A 94 -24.94 26.91 9.72
C PRO A 94 -23.51 26.70 9.19
N PRO A 95 -22.75 27.79 8.99
CA PRO A 95 -21.36 27.67 8.59
C PRO A 95 -20.54 26.97 9.68
N SER A 96 -19.60 26.11 9.28
CA SER A 96 -18.73 25.36 10.20
C SER A 96 -17.26 25.72 9.96
N LYS A 97 -16.43 25.60 11.00
CA LYS A 97 -15.00 25.92 10.97
C LYS A 97 -14.20 24.81 11.65
N ARG A 98 -13.08 24.39 11.06
CA ARG A 98 -12.17 23.38 11.63
C ARG A 98 -10.73 23.57 11.14
N SER A 99 -9.82 22.70 11.60
CA SER A 99 -8.46 22.61 11.06
C SER A 99 -8.51 22.36 9.55
N LEU A 100 -7.69 23.09 8.79
CA LEU A 100 -7.55 22.91 7.34
C LEU A 100 -7.29 21.44 6.99
N TYR A 101 -6.36 20.81 7.70
CA TYR A 101 -5.93 19.46 7.39
C TYR A 101 -6.97 18.39 7.77
N GLU A 102 -7.79 18.65 8.79
CA GLU A 102 -8.97 17.79 9.08
C GLU A 102 -10.01 17.90 7.98
N GLU A 103 -10.25 19.10 7.44
CA GLU A 103 -11.17 19.29 6.32
C GLU A 103 -10.67 18.60 5.05
N ARG A 104 -9.37 18.63 4.78
CA ARG A 104 -8.77 17.90 3.64
C ARG A 104 -8.95 16.39 3.76
N PHE A 105 -8.74 15.83 4.95
CA PHE A 105 -9.05 14.41 5.21
C PHE A 105 -10.52 14.11 4.92
N LEU A 106 -11.44 14.88 5.51
CA LEU A 106 -12.87 14.63 5.37
C LEU A 106 -13.35 14.80 3.92
N SER A 107 -12.75 15.74 3.18
CA SER A 107 -12.98 15.85 1.74
C SER A 107 -12.59 14.57 1.03
N LEU A 108 -11.34 14.11 1.17
CA LEU A 108 -10.90 12.88 0.50
C LEU A 108 -11.70 11.65 0.94
N TRP A 109 -12.06 11.57 2.23
CA TRP A 109 -12.93 10.49 2.70
C TRP A 109 -14.28 10.49 1.97
N MET A 110 -14.89 11.66 1.78
CA MET A 110 -16.13 11.79 1.01
C MET A 110 -15.92 11.46 -0.47
N ASP A 111 -14.80 11.92 -1.05
CA ASP A 111 -14.45 11.66 -2.45
C ASP A 111 -14.30 10.15 -2.70
N LEU A 112 -13.64 9.43 -1.80
CA LEU A 112 -13.43 7.99 -1.92
C LEU A 112 -14.74 7.20 -1.79
N HIS A 113 -15.67 7.68 -0.98
CA HIS A 113 -16.95 7.01 -0.73
C HIS A 113 -18.08 7.46 -1.67
N ASP A 114 -17.83 8.42 -2.56
CA ASP A 114 -18.80 8.82 -3.58
C ASP A 114 -18.85 7.76 -4.67
N PRO A 115 -19.97 7.03 -4.84
CA PRO A 115 -20.09 6.00 -5.86
C PRO A 115 -19.88 6.53 -7.29
N ALA A 116 -20.12 7.84 -7.52
CA ALA A 116 -19.88 8.46 -8.82
C ALA A 116 -18.39 8.55 -9.19
N ARG A 117 -17.48 8.38 -8.21
CA ARG A 117 -16.02 8.49 -8.40
C ARG A 117 -15.33 7.14 -8.55
N GLY A 118 -16.06 6.03 -8.45
CA GLY A 118 -15.61 4.72 -8.95
C GLY A 118 -14.51 4.03 -8.15
N TYR A 119 -14.19 4.44 -6.92
CA TYR A 119 -13.18 3.74 -6.10
C TYR A 119 -13.59 2.34 -5.65
N PHE A 120 -14.89 2.08 -5.57
CA PHE A 120 -15.46 0.81 -5.12
C PHE A 120 -16.27 0.16 -6.22
N SER A 121 -16.20 -1.16 -6.30
CA SER A 121 -17.08 -1.97 -7.13
C SER A 121 -18.53 -1.91 -6.66
N ALA A 122 -19.45 -2.40 -7.50
CA ALA A 122 -20.86 -2.54 -7.14
C ALA A 122 -21.09 -3.44 -5.90
N ASP A 123 -20.14 -4.33 -5.58
CA ASP A 123 -20.19 -5.19 -4.39
C ASP A 123 -19.56 -4.54 -3.14
N GLY A 124 -19.10 -3.28 -3.27
CA GLY A 124 -18.47 -2.50 -2.22
C GLY A 124 -17.02 -2.91 -1.92
N ILE A 125 -16.29 -3.42 -2.92
CA ILE A 125 -14.87 -3.78 -2.79
C ILE A 125 -14.04 -2.65 -3.42
N PRO A 126 -13.08 -2.05 -2.69
CA PRO A 126 -12.24 -1.02 -3.28
C PRO A 126 -11.32 -1.62 -4.34
N TYR A 127 -11.18 -0.93 -5.47
CA TYR A 127 -10.22 -1.29 -6.51
C TYR A 127 -8.80 -0.83 -6.14
N HIS A 128 -7.78 -1.35 -6.82
CA HIS A 128 -6.43 -0.80 -6.76
C HIS A 128 -6.41 0.67 -7.20
N SER A 129 -7.15 1.00 -8.27
CA SER A 129 -7.35 2.36 -8.75
C SER A 129 -8.71 2.54 -9.42
N VAL A 130 -9.15 3.81 -9.53
CA VAL A 130 -10.33 4.17 -10.33
C VAL A 130 -10.11 3.86 -11.81
N GLU A 131 -8.90 4.13 -12.33
CA GLU A 131 -8.57 3.79 -13.71
C GLU A 131 -8.33 2.28 -13.85
N THR A 132 -8.88 1.69 -14.90
CA THR A 132 -8.71 0.27 -15.24
C THR A 132 -7.34 -0.02 -15.86
N PHE A 133 -6.84 0.89 -16.72
CA PHE A 133 -5.56 0.73 -17.42
C PHE A 133 -4.38 1.13 -16.55
N ILE A 134 -3.99 0.22 -15.67
CA ILE A 134 -2.78 0.33 -14.86
C ILE A 134 -2.08 -1.03 -14.73
N ILE A 135 -0.77 -1.02 -14.96
CA ILE A 135 0.12 -2.16 -14.77
C ILE A 135 1.23 -1.73 -13.82
N ASP A 136 1.28 -2.29 -12.62
CA ASP A 136 2.35 -2.06 -11.63
C ASP A 136 2.67 -3.31 -10.81
N ALA A 137 1.97 -3.57 -9.69
CA ALA A 137 2.03 -4.82 -8.96
C ALA A 137 0.84 -5.72 -9.34
N PRO A 138 -0.44 -5.30 -9.14
CA PRO A 138 -1.52 -5.78 -9.99
C PRO A 138 -1.29 -5.34 -11.44
N ASP A 139 -1.79 -6.12 -12.38
CA ASP A 139 -1.65 -5.84 -13.81
C ASP A 139 -2.95 -5.34 -14.47
N PHE A 140 -3.94 -4.98 -13.66
CA PHE A 140 -5.19 -4.33 -14.03
C PHE A 140 -5.77 -3.57 -12.81
N GLY A 141 -6.34 -2.39 -13.03
CA GLY A 141 -6.71 -1.46 -11.95
C GLY A 141 -7.89 -1.87 -11.09
N HIS A 142 -8.80 -2.66 -11.65
CA HIS A 142 -9.96 -3.19 -10.91
C HIS A 142 -9.69 -4.55 -10.26
N LEU A 143 -8.44 -5.01 -10.24
CA LEU A 143 -8.03 -5.97 -9.22
C LEU A 143 -7.98 -5.26 -7.87
N THR A 144 -8.13 -6.00 -6.78
CA THR A 144 -7.86 -5.49 -5.43
C THR A 144 -6.75 -6.30 -4.79
N THR A 145 -6.00 -5.66 -3.90
CA THR A 145 -4.96 -6.29 -3.12
C THR A 145 -5.27 -6.27 -1.62
N SER A 146 -4.59 -7.13 -0.85
CA SER A 146 -4.63 -7.03 0.62
C SER A 146 -4.08 -5.69 1.11
N GLU A 147 -3.14 -5.09 0.37
CA GLU A 147 -2.67 -3.72 0.59
C GLU A 147 -3.84 -2.73 0.53
N THR A 148 -4.61 -2.72 -0.55
CA THR A 148 -5.78 -1.84 -0.72
C THR A 148 -6.75 -1.96 0.46
N LEU A 149 -7.08 -3.18 0.88
CA LEU A 149 -8.00 -3.41 2.01
C LEU A 149 -7.39 -2.94 3.34
N SER A 150 -6.09 -3.14 3.55
CA SER A 150 -5.39 -2.65 4.75
C SER A 150 -5.36 -1.11 4.81
N TYR A 151 -5.25 -0.42 3.67
CA TYR A 151 -5.39 1.03 3.59
C TYR A 151 -6.82 1.49 3.86
N TRP A 152 -7.83 0.78 3.35
CA TRP A 152 -9.23 1.11 3.64
C TRP A 152 -9.52 1.03 5.14
N LEU A 153 -9.01 0.01 5.83
CA LEU A 153 -9.11 -0.09 7.30
C LEU A 153 -8.46 1.11 7.99
N TRP A 154 -7.31 1.58 7.52
CA TRP A 154 -6.64 2.74 8.09
C TRP A 154 -7.41 4.04 7.86
N LEU A 155 -7.99 4.21 6.66
CA LEU A 155 -8.88 5.33 6.33
C LEU A 155 -10.05 5.37 7.33
N GLU A 156 -10.72 4.25 7.55
CA GLU A 156 -11.87 4.19 8.46
C GLU A 156 -11.49 4.33 9.93
N ALA A 157 -10.29 3.90 10.33
CA ALA A 157 -9.79 4.14 11.67
C ALA A 157 -9.62 5.65 11.92
N MET A 158 -9.08 6.38 10.95
CA MET A 158 -8.92 7.84 11.04
C MET A 158 -10.27 8.56 10.98
N ASN A 159 -11.20 8.09 10.16
CA ASN A 159 -12.57 8.61 10.12
C ASN A 159 -13.26 8.45 11.48
N GLY A 160 -13.17 7.26 12.10
CA GLY A 160 -13.69 7.01 13.44
C GLY A 160 -13.07 7.91 14.50
N ARG A 161 -11.77 8.20 14.41
CA ARG A 161 -11.10 9.18 15.28
C ARG A 161 -11.68 10.59 15.14
N LEU A 162 -11.86 11.07 13.90
CA LEU A 162 -12.26 12.46 13.65
C LEU A 162 -13.76 12.71 13.86
N THR A 163 -14.60 11.70 13.61
CA THR A 163 -16.06 11.85 13.66
C THR A 163 -16.72 11.17 14.85
N GLY A 164 -16.00 10.25 15.51
CA GLY A 164 -16.56 9.33 16.49
C GLY A 164 -17.38 8.19 15.87
N ASN A 165 -17.57 8.14 14.54
CA ASN A 165 -18.33 7.08 13.89
C ASN A 165 -17.43 5.88 13.54
N TRP A 166 -17.49 4.83 14.36
CA TRP A 166 -16.70 3.61 14.18
C TRP A 166 -17.38 2.54 13.31
N GLY A 167 -18.65 2.75 12.93
CA GLY A 167 -19.39 1.81 12.08
C GLY A 167 -18.73 1.49 10.73
N PRO A 168 -18.15 2.49 10.01
CA PRO A 168 -17.39 2.24 8.78
C PRO A 168 -16.22 1.26 8.97
N PHE A 169 -15.45 1.36 10.07
CA PHE A 169 -14.32 0.46 10.32
C PHE A 169 -14.77 -1.00 10.44
N GLY A 170 -15.84 -1.26 11.19
CA GLY A 170 -16.40 -2.61 11.31
C GLY A 170 -16.91 -3.18 9.98
N ARG A 171 -17.53 -2.33 9.13
CA ARG A 171 -17.97 -2.75 7.78
C ARG A 171 -16.80 -3.04 6.85
N ALA A 172 -15.76 -2.20 6.88
CA ALA A 172 -14.54 -2.41 6.11
C ALA A 172 -13.85 -3.72 6.50
N TRP A 173 -13.75 -4.02 7.81
CA TRP A 173 -13.20 -5.30 8.28
C TRP A 173 -13.99 -6.49 7.78
N LYS A 174 -15.32 -6.48 7.95
CA LYS A 174 -16.18 -7.56 7.45
C LYS A 174 -16.03 -7.75 5.94
N LYS A 175 -16.00 -6.65 5.18
CA LYS A 175 -15.81 -6.72 3.73
C LYS A 175 -14.43 -7.29 3.37
N MET A 176 -13.38 -6.95 4.12
CA MET A 176 -12.06 -7.53 3.96
C MET A 176 -12.07 -9.05 4.18
N GLU A 177 -12.72 -9.53 5.25
CA GLU A 177 -12.90 -10.97 5.51
C GLU A 177 -13.61 -11.66 4.34
N GLU A 178 -14.69 -11.07 3.84
CA GLU A 178 -15.46 -11.60 2.70
C GLU A 178 -14.67 -11.62 1.39
N THR A 179 -13.66 -10.76 1.24
CA THR A 179 -12.99 -10.50 -0.04
C THR A 179 -11.64 -11.19 -0.18
N LEU A 180 -10.82 -11.26 0.88
CA LEU A 180 -9.45 -11.79 0.77
C LEU A 180 -9.07 -12.80 1.84
N ILE A 181 -9.85 -13.00 2.91
CA ILE A 181 -9.60 -14.14 3.82
C ILE A 181 -10.31 -15.38 3.25
N PRO A 182 -9.59 -16.44 2.84
CA PRO A 182 -10.26 -17.62 2.31
C PRO A 182 -11.20 -18.24 3.34
N SER A 183 -12.48 -18.40 3.00
CA SER A 183 -13.42 -19.17 3.84
C SER A 183 -13.00 -20.64 3.93
N ALA A 184 -13.53 -21.39 4.91
CA ALA A 184 -13.28 -22.84 5.01
C ALA A 184 -13.55 -23.60 3.70
N ALA A 185 -14.56 -23.18 2.93
CA ALA A 185 -14.87 -23.77 1.63
C ALA A 185 -13.79 -23.52 0.55
N ARG A 186 -13.04 -22.43 0.67
CA ARG A 186 -11.91 -22.09 -0.23
C ARG A 186 -10.59 -22.75 0.22
N GLN A 187 -10.49 -23.25 1.45
CA GLN A 187 -9.31 -23.95 1.97
C GLN A 187 -9.65 -25.32 2.64
N PRO A 188 -10.36 -26.22 1.92
CA PRO A 188 -11.14 -27.32 2.50
C PRO A 188 -10.34 -28.51 3.06
N THR A 189 -9.02 -28.53 2.89
CA THR A 189 -8.16 -29.68 3.24
C THR A 189 -7.01 -29.32 4.17
N ASN A 190 -7.09 -28.17 4.85
CA ASN A 190 -6.11 -27.80 5.90
C ASN A 190 -5.97 -28.85 7.01
N ASP A 191 -7.00 -29.65 7.26
CA ASP A 191 -6.96 -30.72 8.26
C ASP A 191 -6.05 -31.90 7.86
N LEU A 192 -5.66 -32.00 6.58
CA LEU A 192 -4.71 -32.98 6.06
C LEU A 192 -3.25 -32.54 6.20
N TYR A 193 -3.00 -31.33 6.69
CA TYR A 193 -1.66 -30.78 6.85
C TYR A 193 -0.81 -31.56 7.87
N ASN A 194 0.42 -31.89 7.49
CA ASN A 194 1.39 -32.55 8.37
C ASN A 194 2.45 -31.55 8.86
N PRO A 195 2.41 -31.07 10.12
CA PRO A 195 3.39 -30.12 10.63
C PRO A 195 4.82 -30.67 10.74
N ALA A 196 4.99 -32.00 10.75
CA ALA A 196 6.32 -32.63 10.72
C ALA A 196 6.96 -32.63 9.33
N GLN A 197 6.16 -32.42 8.28
CA GLN A 197 6.59 -32.30 6.89
C GLN A 197 5.76 -31.19 6.21
N PRO A 198 6.05 -29.92 6.54
CA PRO A 198 5.17 -28.80 6.21
C PRO A 198 5.05 -28.51 4.71
N ALA A 199 6.06 -28.87 3.92
CA ALA A 199 6.07 -28.78 2.47
C ALA A 199 7.19 -29.67 1.90
N THR A 200 7.14 -29.94 0.60
CA THR A 200 8.28 -30.47 -0.15
C THR A 200 9.10 -29.31 -0.71
N PHE A 201 10.43 -29.38 -0.60
CA PHE A 201 11.30 -28.34 -1.12
C PHE A 201 11.17 -28.21 -2.65
N VAL A 202 11.09 -26.96 -3.09
CA VAL A 202 11.15 -26.55 -4.49
C VAL A 202 12.17 -25.41 -4.61
N PRO A 203 13.20 -25.55 -5.46
CA PRO A 203 14.19 -24.50 -5.70
C PRO A 203 13.57 -23.31 -6.44
N GLU A 204 13.98 -22.09 -6.10
CA GLU A 204 13.76 -20.95 -7.00
C GLU A 204 14.81 -20.97 -8.13
N ALA A 205 14.47 -20.40 -9.28
CA ALA A 205 15.39 -20.28 -10.41
C ALA A 205 15.57 -18.82 -10.84
N ASP A 206 16.73 -18.52 -11.40
CA ASP A 206 17.14 -17.13 -11.68
C ASP A 206 16.55 -16.60 -13.00
N ARG A 207 16.12 -17.49 -13.90
CA ARG A 207 15.55 -17.17 -15.22
C ARG A 207 14.16 -17.77 -15.38
N LEU A 208 13.32 -17.11 -16.17
CA LEU A 208 11.99 -17.62 -16.51
C LEU A 208 12.04 -18.93 -17.29
N SER A 209 13.05 -19.09 -18.15
CA SER A 209 13.33 -20.30 -18.94
C SER A 209 13.54 -21.56 -18.10
N ASP A 210 13.93 -21.38 -16.84
CA ASP A 210 14.29 -22.48 -15.94
C ASP A 210 13.04 -23.02 -15.21
N TYR A 211 11.89 -22.39 -15.40
CA TYR A 211 10.59 -22.90 -14.97
C TYR A 211 9.92 -23.72 -16.09
N PRO A 212 9.16 -24.78 -15.75
CA PRO A 212 8.86 -25.24 -14.40
C PRO A 212 10.03 -25.95 -13.71
N VAL A 213 10.14 -25.76 -12.40
CA VAL A 213 11.15 -26.40 -11.54
C VAL A 213 10.61 -27.69 -10.92
N SER A 214 11.48 -28.65 -10.59
CA SER A 214 11.07 -29.92 -9.96
C SER A 214 11.07 -29.80 -8.43
N MET A 215 10.10 -30.47 -7.79
CA MET A 215 10.18 -30.74 -6.35
C MET A 215 11.37 -31.66 -6.06
N ASP A 216 12.08 -31.41 -4.96
CA ASP A 216 13.16 -32.26 -4.49
C ASP A 216 12.88 -32.72 -3.04
N PRO A 217 12.39 -33.96 -2.85
CA PRO A 217 12.07 -34.51 -1.53
C PRO A 217 13.31 -34.91 -0.73
N THR A 218 14.52 -34.86 -1.32
CA THR A 218 15.76 -35.22 -0.62
C THR A 218 16.32 -34.07 0.22
N VAL A 219 15.90 -32.83 -0.08
CA VAL A 219 16.25 -31.65 0.71
C VAL A 219 15.39 -31.63 1.98
N SER A 220 16.04 -31.66 3.13
CA SER A 220 15.37 -31.59 4.42
C SER A 220 14.64 -30.25 4.60
N VAL A 221 13.47 -30.32 5.22
CA VAL A 221 12.67 -29.17 5.65
C VAL A 221 12.56 -29.18 7.18
N GLY A 222 12.29 -28.02 7.77
CA GLY A 222 12.02 -27.92 9.20
C GLY A 222 10.62 -28.40 9.59
N GLN A 223 10.30 -28.30 10.87
CA GLN A 223 8.98 -28.62 11.41
C GLN A 223 8.22 -27.34 11.74
N ASP A 224 6.93 -27.34 11.44
CA ASP A 224 6.02 -26.27 11.84
C ASP A 224 5.51 -26.49 13.27
N ARG A 225 5.86 -25.57 14.17
CA ARG A 225 5.44 -25.61 15.58
C ARG A 225 4.20 -24.76 15.87
N LEU A 226 3.74 -23.97 14.91
CA LEU A 226 2.59 -23.07 15.07
C LEU A 226 1.27 -23.79 14.87
N PHE A 227 1.21 -24.79 13.98
CA PHE A 227 -0.06 -25.42 13.59
C PHE A 227 -0.88 -26.00 14.75
N ALA A 228 -0.25 -26.81 15.60
CA ALA A 228 -0.95 -27.46 16.72
C ALA A 228 -1.48 -26.43 17.72
N GLU A 229 -0.68 -25.40 17.98
CA GLU A 229 -1.03 -24.29 18.86
C GLU A 229 -2.20 -23.48 18.30
N LEU A 230 -2.08 -22.96 17.07
CA LEU A 230 -3.13 -22.17 16.42
C LEU A 230 -4.45 -22.95 16.31
N ARG A 231 -4.37 -24.25 15.97
CA ARG A 231 -5.55 -25.11 15.89
C ARG A 231 -6.22 -25.28 17.26
N ALA A 232 -5.43 -25.46 18.32
CA ALA A 232 -5.97 -25.56 19.68
C ALA A 232 -6.62 -24.24 20.13
N THR A 233 -6.01 -23.10 19.82
CA THR A 233 -6.51 -21.76 20.17
C THR A 233 -7.83 -21.43 19.45
N TYR A 234 -7.90 -21.67 18.13
CA TYR A 234 -9.01 -21.20 17.30
C TYR A 234 -10.02 -22.28 16.89
N GLY A 235 -9.80 -23.53 17.30
CA GLY A 235 -10.70 -24.66 17.01
C GLY A 235 -10.84 -24.99 15.52
N SER A 236 -9.94 -24.49 14.67
CA SER A 236 -9.95 -24.70 13.22
C SER A 236 -8.52 -24.84 12.71
N PRO A 237 -8.27 -25.71 11.71
CA PRO A 237 -6.98 -25.75 11.04
C PRO A 237 -6.82 -24.59 10.04
N ASP A 238 -7.86 -23.82 9.72
CA ASP A 238 -7.81 -22.77 8.69
C ASP A 238 -6.95 -21.57 9.08
N LEU A 239 -6.31 -20.96 8.08
CA LEU A 239 -5.54 -19.73 8.28
C LEU A 239 -6.42 -18.49 8.09
N TYR A 240 -6.31 -17.56 9.05
CA TYR A 240 -6.96 -16.26 9.03
C TYR A 240 -5.96 -15.20 8.56
N VAL A 241 -5.65 -15.29 7.26
CA VAL A 241 -4.66 -14.47 6.55
C VAL A 241 -5.31 -13.96 5.28
N MET A 242 -5.07 -12.70 4.93
CA MET A 242 -5.50 -12.21 3.62
C MET A 242 -4.65 -12.86 2.52
N HIS A 243 -5.30 -13.51 1.54
CA HIS A 243 -4.68 -13.67 0.23
C HIS A 243 -4.38 -12.29 -0.36
N TRP A 244 -3.33 -12.18 -1.17
CA TRP A 244 -2.84 -10.87 -1.61
C TRP A 244 -3.60 -10.25 -2.79
N LEU A 245 -4.29 -11.04 -3.63
CA LEU A 245 -4.87 -10.54 -4.90
C LEU A 245 -6.24 -11.16 -5.21
N CYS A 246 -7.17 -10.34 -5.68
CA CYS A 246 -8.50 -10.75 -6.10
C CYS A 246 -8.91 -10.01 -7.38
N ASP A 247 -9.49 -10.76 -8.30
CA ASP A 247 -10.13 -10.23 -9.51
C ASP A 247 -11.60 -9.89 -9.21
N VAL A 248 -11.86 -8.59 -8.99
CA VAL A 248 -13.15 -8.11 -8.46
C VAL A 248 -14.26 -8.26 -9.51
N ASP A 249 -13.94 -7.95 -10.76
CA ASP A 249 -14.90 -7.78 -11.85
C ASP A 249 -14.80 -8.86 -12.95
N ASP A 250 -14.05 -9.93 -12.69
CA ASP A 250 -13.83 -11.03 -13.65
C ASP A 250 -13.08 -10.58 -14.91
N PHE A 251 -12.04 -9.75 -14.74
CA PHE A 251 -11.19 -9.30 -15.83
C PHE A 251 -10.43 -10.44 -16.50
N TYR A 252 -10.00 -11.46 -15.75
CA TYR A 252 -9.30 -12.61 -16.31
C TYR A 252 -10.23 -13.68 -16.88
N GLY A 253 -11.50 -13.72 -16.47
CA GLY A 253 -12.47 -14.72 -16.92
C GLY A 253 -12.47 -16.02 -16.11
N PHE A 254 -11.93 -16.01 -14.87
CA PHE A 254 -11.95 -17.14 -13.94
C PHE A 254 -13.17 -17.16 -13.02
N GLY A 255 -13.92 -16.05 -12.98
CA GLY A 255 -15.07 -15.84 -12.11
C GLY A 255 -15.00 -14.51 -11.38
N LYS A 256 -16.17 -13.96 -11.04
CA LYS A 256 -16.29 -12.70 -10.28
C LYS A 256 -15.81 -12.89 -8.83
N ARG A 257 -14.96 -11.97 -8.34
CA ARG A 257 -14.33 -12.03 -7.01
C ARG A 257 -13.52 -13.29 -6.81
N GLU A 258 -12.87 -13.76 -7.88
CA GLU A 258 -12.04 -14.94 -7.81
C GLU A 258 -10.65 -14.60 -7.26
N PHE A 259 -10.13 -15.51 -6.45
CA PHE A 259 -8.80 -15.36 -5.89
C PHE A 259 -7.83 -15.77 -6.99
N VAL A 260 -6.92 -14.88 -7.33
CA VAL A 260 -6.01 -15.05 -8.47
C VAL A 260 -4.59 -14.77 -8.03
N ASN A 261 -3.64 -15.31 -8.77
CA ASN A 261 -2.23 -15.04 -8.53
C ASN A 261 -1.49 -14.85 -9.85
N THR A 262 -0.32 -14.22 -9.77
CA THR A 262 0.48 -13.85 -10.95
C THR A 262 1.92 -14.32 -10.76
N PHE A 263 2.68 -13.69 -9.86
CA PHE A 263 4.10 -13.97 -9.61
C PHE A 263 4.32 -15.38 -9.05
N GLN A 264 5.10 -16.19 -9.76
CA GLN A 264 5.51 -17.55 -9.38
C GLN A 264 6.88 -17.98 -9.93
N ARG A 265 7.51 -17.20 -10.82
CA ARG A 265 8.70 -17.63 -11.60
C ARG A 265 9.97 -16.83 -11.28
N GLY A 266 10.21 -16.65 -9.98
CA GLY A 266 11.49 -16.17 -9.47
C GLY A 266 11.75 -14.67 -9.72
N PRO A 267 12.97 -14.19 -9.39
CA PRO A 267 13.26 -12.77 -9.23
C PRO A 267 13.19 -11.94 -10.52
N ARG A 268 13.16 -12.55 -11.69
CA ARG A 268 13.12 -11.83 -12.98
C ARG A 268 11.74 -11.82 -13.62
N GLU A 269 10.73 -12.38 -12.96
CA GLU A 269 9.34 -12.28 -13.40
C GLU A 269 8.78 -10.90 -13.01
N SER A 270 8.98 -9.91 -13.86
CA SER A 270 8.26 -8.64 -13.71
C SER A 270 6.76 -8.82 -13.98
N VAL A 271 5.95 -7.85 -13.55
CA VAL A 271 4.49 -7.84 -13.77
C VAL A 271 4.11 -8.12 -15.23
N TRP A 272 4.93 -7.64 -16.17
CA TRP A 272 4.79 -7.79 -17.62
C TRP A 272 4.98 -9.22 -18.12
N LYS A 273 5.59 -10.09 -17.31
CA LYS A 273 5.99 -11.45 -17.66
C LYS A 273 5.19 -12.51 -16.92
N THR A 274 4.23 -12.11 -16.10
CA THR A 274 3.39 -13.05 -15.34
C THR A 274 2.32 -13.71 -16.23
N ILE A 275 1.90 -14.89 -15.81
CA ILE A 275 0.75 -15.61 -16.38
C ILE A 275 -0.33 -15.68 -15.29
N PRO A 276 -1.37 -14.84 -15.36
CA PRO A 276 -2.45 -14.84 -14.38
C PRO A 276 -3.15 -16.19 -14.30
N HIS A 277 -3.41 -16.67 -13.09
CA HIS A 277 -3.98 -17.99 -12.84
C HIS A 277 -4.87 -17.99 -11.60
N PRO A 278 -5.91 -18.85 -11.54
CA PRO A 278 -6.76 -18.95 -10.37
C PRO A 278 -6.01 -19.60 -9.20
N SER A 279 -6.29 -19.13 -7.99
CA SER A 279 -5.77 -19.68 -6.74
C SER A 279 -6.39 -21.05 -6.44
N THR A 280 -7.65 -21.28 -6.83
CA THR A 280 -8.28 -22.60 -6.88
C THR A 280 -8.15 -23.19 -8.28
N GLU A 281 -7.25 -24.16 -8.44
CA GLU A 281 -6.94 -24.82 -9.69
C GLU A 281 -7.78 -26.10 -9.86
N THR A 282 -8.74 -26.02 -10.78
CA THR A 282 -9.67 -27.11 -11.13
C THR A 282 -9.40 -27.70 -12.52
N PHE A 283 -8.37 -27.21 -13.22
CA PHE A 283 -8.06 -27.52 -14.63
C PHE A 283 -9.12 -27.03 -15.62
N ALA A 284 -10.01 -26.13 -15.19
CA ALA A 284 -11.03 -25.55 -16.05
C ALA A 284 -10.46 -24.57 -17.09
N TRP A 285 -9.28 -24.02 -16.86
CA TRP A 285 -8.56 -23.10 -17.75
C TRP A 285 -7.08 -23.48 -17.84
N GLY A 286 -6.35 -22.91 -18.80
CA GLY A 286 -4.93 -23.21 -19.00
C GLY A 286 -4.71 -24.39 -19.96
N GLY A 287 -3.85 -25.33 -19.58
CA GLY A 287 -3.62 -26.61 -20.27
C GLY A 287 -4.31 -27.79 -19.59
N PRO A 288 -4.00 -29.03 -19.99
CA PRO A 288 -4.57 -30.24 -19.39
C PRO A 288 -4.39 -30.35 -17.87
N GLN A 289 -3.34 -29.74 -17.33
CA GLN A 289 -3.03 -29.70 -15.89
C GLN A 289 -3.27 -28.31 -15.27
N GLY A 290 -4.20 -27.56 -15.87
CA GLY A 290 -4.43 -26.18 -15.49
C GLY A 290 -3.24 -25.30 -15.83
N TYR A 291 -2.77 -24.52 -14.87
CA TYR A 291 -1.56 -23.69 -14.97
C TYR A 291 -0.36 -24.29 -14.22
N LEU A 292 -0.49 -25.46 -13.60
CA LEU A 292 0.49 -25.95 -12.62
C LEU A 292 1.84 -26.32 -13.25
N ASP A 293 1.83 -26.90 -14.44
CA ASP A 293 3.02 -27.28 -15.22
C ASP A 293 3.76 -26.08 -15.86
N LEU A 294 3.27 -24.86 -15.66
CA LEU A 294 4.06 -23.64 -15.87
C LEU A 294 5.07 -23.38 -14.75
N PHE A 295 4.78 -23.88 -13.55
CA PHE A 295 5.51 -23.54 -12.32
C PHE A 295 6.25 -24.75 -11.76
N LEU A 296 5.61 -25.92 -11.75
CA LEU A 296 6.13 -27.14 -11.14
C LEU A 296 6.13 -28.30 -12.12
N LYS A 297 7.30 -28.92 -12.28
CA LYS A 297 7.48 -30.11 -13.11
C LYS A 297 7.09 -31.33 -12.28
N ASN A 298 6.01 -31.98 -12.66
CA ASN A 298 5.52 -33.20 -12.04
C ASN A 298 4.94 -34.13 -13.12
N GLU A 299 5.03 -35.45 -12.91
CA GLU A 299 4.44 -36.44 -13.82
C GLU A 299 2.90 -36.40 -13.77
N ASN A 300 2.35 -36.20 -12.58
CA ASN A 300 0.92 -36.10 -12.35
C ASN A 300 0.60 -34.85 -11.52
N HIS A 301 -0.26 -33.98 -12.02
CA HIS A 301 -0.81 -32.88 -11.24
C HIS A 301 -2.20 -33.22 -10.72
N VAL A 302 -2.55 -32.63 -9.58
CA VAL A 302 -3.87 -32.79 -8.96
C VAL A 302 -4.52 -31.42 -8.80
N GLN A 303 -5.85 -31.40 -8.91
CA GLN A 303 -6.66 -30.22 -8.60
C GLN A 303 -6.38 -29.78 -7.16
N GLN A 304 -6.15 -28.49 -6.96
CA GLN A 304 -5.62 -27.97 -5.71
C GLN A 304 -6.03 -26.51 -5.50
N TRP A 305 -5.85 -26.02 -4.29
CA TRP A 305 -6.00 -24.62 -3.93
C TRP A 305 -4.69 -24.12 -3.30
N ARG A 306 -4.34 -22.86 -3.55
CA ARG A 306 -3.17 -22.22 -2.94
C ARG A 306 -3.39 -20.73 -2.76
N PHE A 307 -2.99 -20.21 -1.61
CA PHE A 307 -3.04 -18.79 -1.31
C PHE A 307 -1.67 -18.30 -0.87
N THR A 308 -1.42 -17.03 -1.15
CA THR A 308 -0.23 -16.31 -0.73
C THR A 308 -0.66 -15.03 -0.05
N GLY A 309 -0.23 -14.81 1.17
CA GLY A 309 -0.42 -13.54 1.87
C GLY A 309 0.73 -12.56 1.60
N ALA A 310 0.43 -11.28 1.77
CA ALA A 310 1.40 -10.18 1.77
C ALA A 310 1.51 -9.64 3.20
N PRO A 311 2.48 -10.12 4.01
CA PRO A 311 2.54 -9.87 5.45
C PRO A 311 2.60 -8.40 5.87
N ASP A 312 3.06 -7.49 5.01
CA ASP A 312 3.04 -6.05 5.29
C ASP A 312 1.60 -5.50 5.36
N ALA A 313 0.67 -6.04 4.57
CA ALA A 313 -0.73 -5.64 4.54
C ALA A 313 -1.48 -6.11 5.80
N ASP A 314 -1.34 -7.38 6.20
CA ASP A 314 -1.89 -7.89 7.45
C ASP A 314 -1.31 -7.12 8.66
N ALA A 315 0.00 -6.82 8.64
CA ALA A 315 0.61 -5.97 9.66
C ALA A 315 0.05 -4.53 9.67
N ARG A 316 -0.20 -3.94 8.49
CA ARG A 316 -0.84 -2.60 8.36
C ARG A 316 -2.28 -2.61 8.89
N ALA A 317 -3.04 -3.68 8.67
CA ALA A 317 -4.38 -3.85 9.22
C ALA A 317 -4.36 -3.91 10.76
N ILE A 318 -3.40 -4.64 11.35
CA ILE A 318 -3.20 -4.71 12.80
C ILE A 318 -2.79 -3.33 13.36
N GLN A 319 -1.89 -2.61 12.67
CA GLN A 319 -1.53 -1.24 13.03
C GLN A 319 -2.74 -0.29 12.99
N ALA A 320 -3.60 -0.40 11.99
CA ALA A 320 -4.84 0.39 11.91
C ALA A 320 -5.80 0.04 13.06
N ALA A 321 -5.95 -1.24 13.39
CA ALA A 321 -6.77 -1.69 14.53
C ALA A 321 -6.23 -1.18 15.87
N TYR A 322 -4.91 -1.15 16.06
CA TYR A 322 -4.26 -0.56 17.23
C TYR A 322 -4.60 0.93 17.39
N TRP A 323 -4.45 1.71 16.33
CA TRP A 323 -4.81 3.12 16.36
C TRP A 323 -6.30 3.33 16.57
N ALA A 324 -7.16 2.54 15.92
CA ALA A 324 -8.60 2.58 16.14
C ALA A 324 -8.97 2.32 17.61
N ALA A 325 -8.38 1.30 18.24
CA ALA A 325 -8.61 1.01 19.66
C ALA A 325 -8.15 2.16 20.57
N THR A 326 -6.96 2.70 20.29
CA THR A 326 -6.39 3.83 21.03
C THR A 326 -7.30 5.07 20.94
N TRP A 327 -7.80 5.39 19.75
CA TRP A 327 -8.63 6.56 19.51
C TRP A 327 -10.06 6.39 20.01
N ALA A 328 -10.66 5.21 19.87
CA ALA A 328 -11.97 4.91 20.47
C ALA A 328 -11.92 5.07 21.99
N ARG A 329 -10.86 4.54 22.63
CA ARG A 329 -10.62 4.71 24.07
C ARG A 329 -10.45 6.17 24.46
N ALA A 330 -9.69 6.95 23.68
CA ALA A 330 -9.51 8.39 23.91
C ALA A 330 -10.83 9.19 23.79
N GLN A 331 -11.82 8.68 23.07
CA GLN A 331 -13.17 9.24 22.99
C GLN A 331 -14.10 8.75 24.12
N GLY A 332 -13.59 8.03 25.12
CA GLY A 332 -14.37 7.47 26.21
C GLY A 332 -15.26 6.29 25.80
N LYS A 333 -14.97 5.64 24.65
CA LYS A 333 -15.71 4.47 24.17
C LYS A 333 -14.98 3.18 24.54
N ASP A 334 -15.73 2.10 24.67
CA ASP A 334 -15.16 0.74 24.81
C ASP A 334 -14.75 0.19 23.42
N PRO A 335 -13.44 0.03 23.14
CA PRO A 335 -13.00 -0.50 21.86
C PRO A 335 -13.45 -1.94 21.60
N ALA A 336 -13.55 -2.77 22.64
CA ALA A 336 -13.88 -4.19 22.50
C ALA A 336 -15.33 -4.40 22.02
N ALA A 337 -16.22 -3.47 22.37
CA ALA A 337 -17.61 -3.48 21.90
C ALA A 337 -17.79 -2.92 20.48
N LEU A 338 -16.83 -2.15 19.97
CA LEU A 338 -16.98 -1.39 18.72
C LEU A 338 -16.16 -1.92 17.56
N LEU A 339 -15.03 -2.56 17.85
CA LEU A 339 -14.01 -2.90 16.88
C LEU A 339 -13.74 -4.41 16.87
N PRO A 340 -13.42 -5.00 15.70
CA PRO A 340 -13.08 -6.41 15.53
C PRO A 340 -11.67 -6.76 16.05
N LEU A 341 -11.36 -6.41 17.30
CA LEU A 341 -10.00 -6.54 17.85
C LEU A 341 -9.59 -7.99 18.07
N ARG A 342 -10.53 -8.89 18.37
CA ARG A 342 -10.25 -10.33 18.44
C ARG A 342 -9.84 -10.90 17.08
N GLN A 343 -10.48 -10.45 16.01
CA GLN A 343 -10.11 -10.82 14.64
C GLN A 343 -8.74 -10.26 14.27
N ALA A 344 -8.43 -9.02 14.66
CA ALA A 344 -7.11 -8.44 14.47
C ALA A 344 -6.02 -9.20 15.23
N ALA A 345 -6.30 -9.61 16.48
CA ALA A 345 -5.40 -10.47 17.26
C ALA A 345 -5.20 -11.83 16.59
N LYS A 346 -6.28 -12.46 16.09
CA LYS A 346 -6.22 -13.73 15.33
C LYS A 346 -5.39 -13.61 14.05
N MET A 347 -5.53 -12.50 13.31
CA MET A 347 -4.70 -12.19 12.14
C MET A 347 -3.22 -12.07 12.54
N GLY A 348 -2.92 -11.36 13.64
CA GLY A 348 -1.56 -11.28 14.18
C GLY A 348 -1.00 -12.62 14.65
N ASP A 349 -1.83 -13.54 15.11
CA ASP A 349 -1.40 -14.88 15.47
C ASP A 349 -1.01 -15.71 14.25
N ALA A 350 -1.86 -15.71 13.22
CA ALA A 350 -1.60 -16.42 11.97
C ALA A 350 -0.41 -15.81 11.21
N LEU A 351 -0.21 -14.48 11.31
CA LEU A 351 0.92 -13.77 10.72
C LEU A 351 2.29 -14.21 11.26
N ARG A 352 2.34 -14.98 12.37
CA ARG A 352 3.59 -15.60 12.84
C ARG A 352 4.24 -16.50 11.80
N TYR A 353 3.50 -17.08 10.84
CA TYR A 353 4.10 -17.83 9.74
C TYR A 353 5.08 -16.99 8.90
N ALA A 354 4.85 -15.68 8.76
CA ALA A 354 5.77 -14.77 8.10
C ALA A 354 7.11 -14.58 8.84
N LEU A 355 7.22 -15.03 10.09
CA LEU A 355 8.44 -14.97 10.92
C LEU A 355 9.39 -16.16 10.69
N HIS A 356 9.01 -17.09 9.82
CA HIS A 356 9.73 -18.32 9.50
C HIS A 356 10.26 -18.33 8.07
N ASP A 357 11.36 -19.05 7.91
CA ASP A 357 11.90 -19.45 6.61
C ASP A 357 10.86 -20.21 5.77
N LYS A 358 10.99 -20.13 4.43
CA LYS A 358 10.07 -20.75 3.46
C LYS A 358 9.77 -22.22 3.75
N TYR A 359 10.78 -22.97 4.16
CA TYR A 359 10.68 -24.40 4.48
C TYR A 359 11.04 -24.68 5.96
N PHE A 360 10.77 -23.72 6.86
CA PHE A 360 10.95 -23.82 8.31
C PHE A 360 12.38 -24.18 8.78
N LYS A 361 13.42 -23.97 7.96
CA LYS A 361 14.81 -24.27 8.38
C LYS A 361 15.28 -23.36 9.51
N THR A 362 14.70 -22.16 9.62
CA THR A 362 14.98 -21.21 10.69
C THR A 362 13.74 -20.36 11.00
N GLN A 363 13.69 -19.81 12.21
CA GLN A 363 12.76 -18.73 12.58
C GLN A 363 13.58 -17.43 12.66
N HIS A 364 13.45 -16.57 11.65
CA HIS A 364 14.24 -15.34 11.57
C HIS A 364 13.63 -14.16 12.32
N HIS A 365 12.38 -14.26 12.77
CA HIS A 365 11.66 -13.22 13.53
C HIS A 365 11.46 -11.88 12.77
N LEU A 366 11.83 -11.80 11.49
CA LEU A 366 11.45 -10.72 10.59
C LEU A 366 10.16 -11.04 9.85
N ILE A 367 9.41 -10.01 9.44
CA ILE A 367 8.28 -10.16 8.54
C ILE A 367 8.83 -10.46 7.14
N GLY A 368 8.72 -11.71 6.70
CA GLY A 368 9.15 -12.15 5.36
C GLY A 368 8.25 -11.60 4.25
N TRP A 369 8.68 -11.79 3.00
CA TRP A 369 7.97 -11.30 1.82
C TRP A 369 6.56 -11.88 1.65
N SER A 370 6.39 -13.14 2.04
CA SER A 370 5.12 -13.84 1.90
C SER A 370 4.94 -14.92 2.97
N GLN A 371 3.71 -15.38 3.08
CA GLN A 371 3.36 -16.66 3.71
C GLN A 371 2.43 -17.40 2.74
N GLY A 372 2.75 -18.65 2.46
CA GLY A 372 2.04 -19.48 1.48
C GLY A 372 1.40 -20.70 2.14
N TRP A 373 0.22 -21.07 1.67
CA TRP A 373 -0.42 -22.33 2.07
C TRP A 373 -1.32 -22.85 0.96
N GLY A 374 -1.52 -24.16 0.93
CA GLY A 374 -2.34 -24.80 -0.09
C GLY A 374 -2.63 -26.25 0.23
N GLY A 375 -3.42 -26.89 -0.61
CA GLY A 375 -3.77 -28.30 -0.47
C GLY A 375 -4.48 -28.85 -1.68
N SER A 376 -4.57 -30.18 -1.76
CA SER A 376 -5.39 -30.84 -2.78
C SER A 376 -6.88 -30.53 -2.57
N LEU A 377 -7.64 -30.47 -3.65
CA LEU A 377 -9.11 -30.42 -3.56
C LEU A 377 -9.68 -31.80 -3.22
N GLU A 378 -9.07 -32.87 -3.74
CA GLU A 378 -9.42 -34.24 -3.37
C GLU A 378 -8.85 -34.60 -1.99
N ARG A 379 -9.66 -35.33 -1.22
CA ARG A 379 -9.29 -35.80 0.13
C ARG A 379 -8.64 -37.18 0.13
N THR A 380 -8.98 -38.05 -0.83
CA THR A 380 -8.37 -39.37 -0.98
C THR A 380 -6.91 -39.19 -1.42
N ASN A 381 -5.96 -39.68 -0.61
CA ASN A 381 -4.53 -39.39 -0.78
C ASN A 381 -4.21 -37.87 -0.80
N GLY A 382 -5.07 -37.07 -0.15
CA GLY A 382 -4.94 -35.63 -0.14
C GLY A 382 -3.80 -35.13 0.74
N TRP A 383 -3.41 -33.89 0.52
CA TRP A 383 -2.29 -33.23 1.19
C TRP A 383 -2.58 -31.75 1.39
N ALA A 384 -1.87 -31.14 2.33
CA ALA A 384 -1.78 -29.69 2.48
C ALA A 384 -0.36 -29.29 2.85
N TRP A 385 0.03 -28.07 2.52
CA TRP A 385 1.35 -27.50 2.81
C TRP A 385 1.24 -26.07 3.31
N ARG A 386 2.29 -25.62 4.02
CA ARG A 386 2.48 -24.24 4.49
C ARG A 386 3.94 -23.85 4.36
N GLY A 387 4.20 -22.56 4.29
CA GLY A 387 5.55 -22.00 4.29
C GLY A 387 5.55 -20.52 4.63
N GLY A 388 6.63 -20.06 5.26
CA GLY A 388 6.93 -18.64 5.40
C GLY A 388 7.65 -18.10 4.18
N SER A 389 8.66 -17.25 4.40
CA SER A 389 9.51 -16.72 3.33
C SER A 389 10.94 -16.57 3.82
N SER A 390 11.89 -17.18 3.12
CA SER A 390 13.32 -17.04 3.43
C SER A 390 13.85 -15.62 3.19
N HIS A 391 13.14 -14.82 2.38
CA HIS A 391 13.54 -13.47 2.00
C HIS A 391 12.80 -12.43 2.84
N ALA A 392 13.54 -11.48 3.43
CA ALA A 392 13.00 -10.38 4.22
C ALA A 392 13.45 -9.04 3.63
N HIS A 393 12.49 -8.18 3.32
CA HIS A 393 12.72 -6.81 2.86
C HIS A 393 12.47 -5.82 4.01
N PHE A 394 13.32 -4.80 4.18
CA PHE A 394 13.14 -3.82 5.26
C PHE A 394 11.76 -3.12 5.15
N GLY A 395 11.32 -2.89 3.91
CA GLY A 395 10.03 -2.30 3.55
C GLY A 395 8.79 -3.07 4.04
N TYR A 396 8.92 -4.30 4.50
CA TYR A 396 7.81 -5.11 5.03
C TYR A 396 7.69 -5.03 6.55
N GLN A 397 8.74 -4.57 7.25
CA GLN A 397 8.78 -4.61 8.71
C GLN A 397 7.77 -3.62 9.32
N ASN A 398 7.07 -4.01 10.38
CA ASN A 398 6.09 -3.18 11.07
C ASN A 398 6.25 -3.25 12.61
N PRO A 399 7.14 -2.43 13.18
CA PRO A 399 7.35 -2.40 14.63
C PRO A 399 6.12 -1.95 15.43
N VAL A 400 5.21 -1.17 14.85
CA VAL A 400 3.96 -0.77 15.53
C VAL A 400 3.04 -1.97 15.72
N ALA A 401 2.84 -2.77 14.66
CA ALA A 401 2.04 -3.99 14.74
C ALA A 401 2.64 -5.00 15.74
N ALA A 402 3.95 -5.26 15.65
CA ALA A 402 4.64 -6.16 16.59
C ALA A 402 4.53 -5.66 18.05
N TRP A 403 4.70 -4.36 18.28
CA TRP A 403 4.52 -3.77 19.60
C TRP A 403 3.08 -3.90 20.10
N ALA A 404 2.08 -3.66 19.25
CA ALA A 404 0.66 -3.76 19.61
C ALA A 404 0.27 -5.19 20.02
N LEU A 405 0.71 -6.21 19.27
CA LEU A 405 0.43 -7.62 19.55
C LEU A 405 1.06 -8.11 20.87
N VAL A 406 2.04 -7.39 21.41
CA VAL A 406 2.64 -7.67 22.72
C VAL A 406 1.99 -6.83 23.83
N ASN A 407 1.77 -5.54 23.58
CA ASN A 407 1.53 -4.54 24.62
C ASN A 407 0.09 -4.04 24.72
N GLU A 408 -0.75 -4.19 23.69
CA GLU A 408 -2.17 -3.82 23.75
C GLU A 408 -3.00 -5.06 24.12
N PRO A 409 -3.60 -5.14 25.33
CA PRO A 409 -4.29 -6.34 25.80
C PRO A 409 -5.42 -6.80 24.89
N LEU A 410 -6.12 -5.87 24.21
CA LEU A 410 -7.21 -6.21 23.28
C LEU A 410 -6.73 -6.77 21.94
N LEU A 411 -5.44 -6.64 21.63
CA LEU A 411 -4.81 -7.13 20.40
C LEU A 411 -3.81 -8.27 20.65
N ARG A 412 -3.55 -8.63 21.90
CA ARG A 412 -2.67 -9.75 22.23
C ARG A 412 -3.31 -11.05 21.72
N PRO A 413 -2.62 -11.83 20.87
CA PRO A 413 -3.14 -13.12 20.43
C PRO A 413 -3.31 -14.11 21.58
N ASP A 414 -4.30 -14.99 21.46
CA ASP A 414 -4.65 -15.95 22.52
C ASP A 414 -3.70 -17.17 22.59
N SER A 415 -2.91 -17.43 21.54
CA SER A 415 -1.97 -18.54 21.52
C SER A 415 -0.80 -18.35 22.52
N PRO A 416 -0.48 -19.36 23.35
CA PRO A 416 0.53 -19.24 24.42
C PRO A 416 1.90 -18.67 24.05
N GLY A 417 2.44 -19.02 22.89
CA GLY A 417 3.75 -18.62 22.37
C GLY A 417 3.75 -17.31 21.59
N ALA A 418 2.57 -16.79 21.22
CA ALA A 418 2.48 -15.66 20.31
C ALA A 418 3.12 -14.37 20.87
N ALA A 419 2.95 -14.11 22.17
CA ALA A 419 3.56 -12.95 22.82
C ALA A 419 5.09 -13.00 22.78
N ALA A 420 5.68 -14.18 22.96
CA ALA A 420 7.13 -14.36 22.90
C ALA A 420 7.66 -14.17 21.48
N ASP A 421 6.97 -14.73 20.48
CA ASP A 421 7.35 -14.59 19.07
C ASP A 421 7.30 -13.13 18.60
N TRP A 422 6.25 -12.39 18.96
CA TRP A 422 6.12 -10.99 18.59
C TRP A 422 7.08 -10.07 19.35
N ALA A 423 7.41 -10.39 20.60
CA ALA A 423 8.44 -9.67 21.35
C ALA A 423 9.83 -9.87 20.71
N ALA A 424 10.17 -11.11 20.33
CA ALA A 424 11.39 -11.42 19.60
C ALA A 424 11.40 -10.73 18.22
N SER A 425 10.26 -10.71 17.53
CA SER A 425 10.13 -10.02 16.25
C SER A 425 10.33 -8.52 16.36
N LEU A 426 9.74 -7.87 17.35
CA LEU A 426 9.91 -6.43 17.56
C LEU A 426 11.39 -6.06 17.74
N ALA A 427 12.09 -6.76 18.63
CA ALA A 427 13.52 -6.53 18.85
C ALA A 427 14.34 -6.75 17.57
N ARG A 428 14.09 -7.86 16.87
CA ARG A 428 14.79 -8.22 15.63
C ARG A 428 14.56 -7.22 14.52
N GLN A 429 13.34 -6.68 14.38
CA GLN A 429 13.03 -5.66 13.38
C GLN A 429 13.84 -4.37 13.62
N VAL A 430 13.92 -3.88 14.86
CA VAL A 430 14.69 -2.67 15.18
C VAL A 430 16.19 -2.87 14.90
N GLU A 431 16.74 -4.04 15.24
CA GLU A 431 18.12 -4.41 14.89
C GLU A 431 18.34 -4.43 13.37
N PHE A 432 17.38 -4.94 12.60
CA PHE A 432 17.45 -5.03 11.15
C PHE A 432 17.50 -3.65 10.48
N TYR A 433 16.66 -2.72 10.92
CA TYR A 433 16.71 -1.32 10.47
C TYR A 433 18.07 -0.68 10.74
N ARG A 434 18.64 -0.92 11.94
CA ARG A 434 19.96 -0.38 12.31
C ARG A 434 21.08 -0.95 11.43
N TRP A 435 21.04 -2.26 11.19
CA TRP A 435 22.04 -2.96 10.39
C TRP A 435 22.03 -2.51 8.92
N LEU A 436 20.85 -2.27 8.36
CA LEU A 436 20.68 -1.85 6.96
C LEU A 436 20.84 -0.35 6.73
N GLN A 437 21.00 0.47 7.76
CA GLN A 437 21.08 1.92 7.59
C GLN A 437 22.41 2.32 6.92
N SER A 438 22.33 2.94 5.75
CA SER A 438 23.47 3.43 5.00
C SER A 438 24.21 4.55 5.72
N GLU A 439 25.43 4.84 5.27
CA GLU A 439 26.20 6.00 5.74
C GLU A 439 25.44 7.30 5.51
N ASP A 440 24.69 7.41 4.42
CA ASP A 440 23.90 8.60 4.08
C ASP A 440 22.62 8.72 4.93
N GLY A 441 21.99 7.59 5.31
CA GLY A 441 20.84 7.54 6.22
C GLY A 441 19.63 6.73 5.74
N ALA A 442 19.56 6.38 4.46
CA ALA A 442 18.53 5.49 3.90
C ALA A 442 18.71 4.04 4.35
N ILE A 443 17.68 3.20 4.20
CA ILE A 443 17.71 1.79 4.60
C ILE A 443 17.86 0.87 3.39
N ALA A 444 18.89 0.02 3.37
CA ALA A 444 19.14 -0.95 2.30
C ALA A 444 18.11 -2.10 2.28
N GLY A 445 18.22 -2.99 1.29
CA GLY A 445 17.13 -3.89 0.90
C GLY A 445 16.74 -4.89 1.97
N GLY A 446 17.64 -5.82 2.30
CA GLY A 446 17.34 -6.79 3.33
C GLY A 446 18.30 -7.97 3.39
N ALA A 447 17.75 -9.14 3.68
CA ALA A 447 18.51 -10.37 3.85
C ALA A 447 17.71 -11.62 3.45
N THR A 448 18.41 -12.72 3.25
CA THR A 448 17.83 -14.02 2.96
C THR A 448 18.43 -15.16 3.78
N ALA A 449 17.59 -16.11 4.19
CA ALA A 449 17.99 -17.40 4.74
C ALA A 449 18.24 -18.45 3.64
N SER A 450 17.92 -18.14 2.38
CA SER A 450 18.05 -19.05 1.24
C SER A 450 18.72 -18.30 0.09
N VAL A 451 20.06 -18.37 0.04
CA VAL A 451 20.84 -17.77 -1.05
C VAL A 451 20.35 -18.35 -2.38
N ASN A 452 20.02 -17.45 -3.31
CA ASN A 452 19.39 -17.72 -4.60
C ASN A 452 18.09 -18.57 -4.54
N GLY A 453 17.44 -18.63 -3.37
CA GLY A 453 16.26 -19.45 -3.14
C GLY A 453 16.51 -20.96 -3.22
N ARG A 454 17.77 -21.39 -3.01
CA ARG A 454 18.22 -22.78 -3.11
C ARG A 454 19.08 -23.24 -1.92
N TYR A 455 19.13 -22.45 -0.84
CA TYR A 455 19.98 -22.70 0.33
C TYR A 455 21.45 -22.94 -0.02
N GLU A 456 21.95 -22.23 -1.04
CA GLU A 456 23.36 -22.27 -1.40
C GLU A 456 24.22 -21.68 -0.27
N ALA A 457 25.52 -21.98 -0.29
CA ALA A 457 26.46 -21.41 0.66
C ALA A 457 26.50 -19.88 0.53
N ILE A 458 26.59 -19.19 1.67
CA ILE A 458 26.75 -17.73 1.70
C ILE A 458 28.12 -17.39 1.07
N PRO A 459 28.17 -16.58 0.00
CA PRO A 459 29.43 -16.24 -0.65
C PRO A 459 30.41 -15.53 0.31
N ASP A 460 31.70 -15.81 0.18
CA ASP A 460 32.74 -15.25 1.04
C ASP A 460 32.68 -13.71 1.10
N GLY A 461 32.76 -13.20 2.33
CA GLY A 461 32.69 -11.76 2.61
C GLY A 461 31.30 -11.15 2.56
N THR A 462 30.24 -11.91 2.27
CA THR A 462 28.84 -11.41 2.37
C THR A 462 28.49 -11.12 3.83
N PRO A 463 28.10 -9.88 4.20
CA PRO A 463 27.67 -9.57 5.55
C PRO A 463 26.44 -10.40 5.93
N THR A 464 26.40 -10.84 7.18
CA THR A 464 25.27 -11.61 7.71
C THR A 464 24.57 -10.90 8.85
N PHE A 465 23.26 -11.08 8.95
CA PHE A 465 22.43 -10.64 10.07
C PHE A 465 21.78 -11.86 10.71
N HIS A 466 22.21 -12.26 11.91
CA HIS A 466 21.72 -13.49 12.58
C HIS A 466 21.74 -14.74 11.67
N GLY A 467 22.78 -14.86 10.83
CA GLY A 467 22.94 -15.96 9.88
C GLY A 467 22.22 -15.78 8.53
N LEU A 468 21.41 -14.74 8.35
CA LEU A 468 20.83 -14.38 7.04
C LEU A 468 21.84 -13.60 6.20
N ALA A 469 22.02 -13.95 4.93
CA ALA A 469 22.91 -13.26 4.00
C ALA A 469 22.30 -11.93 3.56
N PHE A 470 23.09 -10.85 3.53
CA PHE A 470 22.68 -9.56 2.97
C PHE A 470 22.30 -9.67 1.48
N VAL A 471 21.22 -9.00 1.10
CA VAL A 471 20.75 -8.89 -0.29
C VAL A 471 20.33 -7.44 -0.56
N ASP A 472 20.89 -6.84 -1.61
CA ASP A 472 20.56 -5.46 -2.02
C ASP A 472 19.10 -5.32 -2.47
N HIS A 473 18.60 -6.33 -3.17
CA HIS A 473 17.26 -6.37 -3.76
C HIS A 473 16.57 -7.71 -3.45
N PRO A 474 16.01 -7.88 -2.24
CA PRO A 474 15.28 -9.08 -1.89
C PRO A 474 14.13 -9.37 -2.86
N VAL A 475 13.97 -10.64 -3.23
CA VAL A 475 12.83 -11.21 -3.98
C VAL A 475 12.77 -10.90 -5.47
N PHE A 476 12.87 -9.65 -5.91
CA PHE A 476 12.70 -9.30 -7.32
C PHE A 476 13.74 -8.31 -7.85
N LEU A 477 14.07 -8.46 -9.13
CA LEU A 477 15.18 -7.85 -9.85
C LEU A 477 14.75 -7.15 -11.15
N ASP A 478 13.46 -7.11 -11.48
CA ASP A 478 12.90 -6.42 -12.66
C ASP A 478 11.60 -5.67 -12.32
N PRO A 479 11.65 -4.38 -11.95
CA PRO A 479 12.86 -3.67 -11.51
C PRO A 479 13.36 -4.19 -10.15
N PRO A 480 14.62 -3.94 -9.76
CA PRO A 480 15.13 -4.42 -8.48
C PRO A 480 14.41 -3.82 -7.26
N SER A 481 14.08 -4.68 -6.29
CA SER A 481 13.08 -4.40 -5.25
C SER A 481 13.31 -3.14 -4.45
N ASN A 482 14.56 -2.91 -4.07
CA ASN A 482 14.94 -1.79 -3.22
C ASN A 482 15.37 -0.53 -3.97
N GLU A 483 15.10 -0.46 -5.27
CA GLU A 483 15.28 0.78 -6.02
C GLU A 483 14.09 1.72 -5.83
N TRP A 484 12.92 1.23 -5.45
CA TRP A 484 11.76 2.08 -5.24
C TRP A 484 11.86 2.86 -3.92
N PHE A 485 11.87 4.19 -3.99
CA PHE A 485 11.93 5.08 -2.82
C PHE A 485 10.72 4.94 -1.90
N GLY A 486 9.57 4.49 -2.41
CA GLY A 486 8.35 4.30 -1.61
C GLY A 486 8.52 3.41 -0.38
N TRP A 487 9.41 2.40 -0.44
CA TRP A 487 9.74 1.59 0.74
C TRP A 487 10.31 2.42 1.89
N GLN A 488 11.12 3.44 1.59
CA GLN A 488 11.67 4.33 2.61
C GLN A 488 10.54 5.05 3.33
N ALA A 489 9.58 5.60 2.58
CA ALA A 489 8.45 6.33 3.14
C ALA A 489 7.53 5.43 3.97
N TRP A 490 7.09 4.30 3.41
CA TRP A 490 6.17 3.38 4.10
C TRP A 490 6.76 2.76 5.36
N SER A 491 8.00 2.25 5.30
CA SER A 491 8.60 1.54 6.43
C SER A 491 9.10 2.48 7.52
N MET A 492 9.73 3.59 7.14
CA MET A 492 10.22 4.55 8.13
C MET A 492 9.07 5.31 8.80
N GLY A 493 7.92 5.44 8.16
CA GLY A 493 6.69 5.90 8.83
C GLY A 493 6.29 5.01 10.00
N ARG A 494 6.36 3.68 9.83
CA ARG A 494 6.09 2.71 10.91
C ARG A 494 7.15 2.79 12.01
N LEU A 495 8.44 2.83 11.65
CA LEU A 495 9.51 2.93 12.64
C LEU A 495 9.45 4.25 13.43
N ALA A 496 9.14 5.37 12.78
CA ALA A 496 8.98 6.67 13.43
C ALA A 496 7.80 6.68 14.42
N GLN A 497 6.65 6.11 14.04
CA GLN A 497 5.52 5.93 14.94
C GLN A 497 5.90 5.07 16.15
N TYR A 498 6.59 3.93 15.92
CA TYR A 498 7.06 3.06 16.99
C TYR A 498 8.06 3.76 17.92
N ALA A 499 9.05 4.47 17.39
CA ALA A 499 10.06 5.18 18.18
C ALA A 499 9.41 6.18 19.15
N SER A 500 8.36 6.88 18.71
CA SER A 500 7.58 7.76 19.58
C SER A 500 6.68 6.99 20.56
N LEU A 501 6.06 5.90 20.11
CA LEU A 501 5.10 5.12 20.90
C LEU A 501 5.77 4.40 22.08
N ALA A 502 6.91 3.76 21.83
CA ALA A 502 7.64 2.97 22.81
C ALA A 502 8.76 3.78 23.51
N ASN A 503 8.98 5.03 23.10
CA ASN A 503 10.13 5.84 23.50
C ASN A 503 11.47 5.07 23.32
N ASP A 504 11.60 4.36 22.20
CA ASP A 504 12.73 3.47 21.92
C ASP A 504 13.92 4.26 21.36
N PRO A 505 15.05 4.36 22.09
CA PRO A 505 16.20 5.16 21.65
C PRO A 505 16.92 4.56 20.44
N GLY A 506 16.88 3.24 20.27
CA GLY A 506 17.51 2.55 19.14
C GLY A 506 16.77 2.84 17.84
N ALA A 507 15.45 2.73 17.84
CA ALA A 507 14.59 3.12 16.74
C ALA A 507 14.70 4.62 16.46
N ARG A 508 14.71 5.46 17.52
CA ARG A 508 14.82 6.92 17.38
C ARG A 508 16.10 7.34 16.67
N ALA A 509 17.25 6.73 17.00
CA ALA A 509 18.51 7.03 16.34
C ALA A 509 18.48 6.75 14.82
N VAL A 510 17.86 5.64 14.40
CA VAL A 510 17.69 5.33 12.97
C VAL A 510 16.80 6.38 12.31
N VAL A 511 15.65 6.68 12.91
CA VAL A 511 14.67 7.64 12.37
C VAL A 511 15.27 9.05 12.25
N ASP A 512 16.05 9.51 13.25
CA ASP A 512 16.67 10.84 13.22
C ASP A 512 17.67 10.97 12.06
N LYS A 513 18.54 9.96 11.86
CA LYS A 513 19.49 9.95 10.75
C LYS A 513 18.78 9.84 9.39
N TRP A 514 17.75 9.01 9.29
CA TRP A 514 16.94 8.88 8.08
C TRP A 514 16.20 10.18 7.74
N ALA A 515 15.57 10.84 8.72
CA ALA A 515 14.84 12.08 8.50
C ALA A 515 15.79 13.20 8.04
N ALA A 516 17.00 13.25 8.60
CA ALA A 516 18.04 14.17 8.13
C ALA A 516 18.43 13.95 6.66
N TRP A 517 18.51 12.70 6.21
CA TRP A 517 18.73 12.36 4.79
C TRP A 517 17.51 12.70 3.93
N ALA A 518 16.32 12.27 4.34
CA ALA A 518 15.07 12.46 3.61
C ALA A 518 14.82 13.95 3.31
N ARG A 519 15.05 14.84 4.29
CA ARG A 519 14.90 16.29 4.10
C ARG A 519 15.87 16.89 3.07
N LYS A 520 17.04 16.27 2.83
CA LYS A 520 18.03 16.76 1.85
C LYS A 520 17.67 16.35 0.42
N VAL A 521 16.99 15.23 0.24
CA VAL A 521 16.68 14.67 -1.08
C VAL A 521 15.32 15.15 -1.63
N VAL A 522 14.47 15.73 -0.78
CA VAL A 522 13.25 16.42 -1.22
C VAL A 522 13.58 17.78 -1.81
N LYS A 523 12.97 18.11 -2.95
CA LYS A 523 13.12 19.41 -3.60
C LYS A 523 11.78 20.16 -3.62
N LEU A 524 11.76 21.34 -3.00
CA LEU A 524 10.65 22.29 -3.10
C LEU A 524 11.00 23.31 -4.20
N LYS A 525 10.21 23.35 -5.26
CA LYS A 525 10.51 24.16 -6.46
C LYS A 525 9.90 25.56 -6.38
N ALA A 526 10.48 26.53 -7.07
CA ALA A 526 10.02 27.93 -7.04
C ALA A 526 8.62 28.12 -7.66
N ASP A 527 8.20 27.23 -8.56
CA ASP A 527 6.88 27.23 -9.21
C ASP A 527 5.74 26.71 -8.29
N GLY A 528 6.07 26.34 -7.06
CA GLY A 528 5.14 25.79 -6.08
C GLY A 528 4.91 24.29 -6.23
N THR A 529 5.62 23.59 -7.13
CA THR A 529 5.64 22.13 -7.17
C THR A 529 6.70 21.57 -6.21
N TYR A 530 6.78 20.25 -6.11
CA TYR A 530 7.83 19.52 -5.41
C TYR A 530 8.34 18.36 -6.27
N SER A 531 9.44 17.75 -5.84
CA SER A 531 9.83 16.41 -6.23
C SER A 531 10.48 15.65 -5.07
N VAL A 532 10.31 14.33 -5.09
CA VAL A 532 10.97 13.37 -4.20
C VAL A 532 11.75 12.36 -5.06
N PRO A 533 12.75 11.64 -4.51
CA PRO A 533 13.37 10.55 -5.25
C PRO A 533 12.33 9.53 -5.73
N SER A 534 12.48 9.03 -6.95
CA SER A 534 11.71 7.87 -7.42
C SER A 534 12.54 6.60 -7.26
N THR A 535 13.71 6.61 -7.87
CA THR A 535 14.60 5.46 -8.00
C THR A 535 15.89 5.71 -7.21
N LEU A 536 16.30 4.69 -6.46
CA LEU A 536 17.52 4.64 -5.67
C LEU A 536 18.53 3.66 -6.31
N ARG A 537 19.81 3.96 -6.15
CA ARG A 537 20.92 3.04 -6.45
C ARG A 537 21.74 2.82 -5.19
N TRP A 538 22.21 1.59 -5.01
CA TRP A 538 22.96 1.16 -3.84
C TRP A 538 24.38 0.75 -4.22
N SER A 539 25.32 1.01 -3.32
CA SER A 539 26.70 0.55 -3.44
C SER A 539 27.28 0.26 -2.05
N GLY A 540 28.27 -0.62 -1.98
CA GLY A 540 28.79 -1.10 -0.71
C GLY A 540 27.79 -2.02 -0.01
N ARG A 541 28.05 -2.34 1.26
CA ARG A 541 27.26 -3.31 2.04
C ARG A 541 27.33 -2.99 3.54
N PRO A 542 26.41 -3.49 4.38
CA PRO A 542 26.45 -3.25 5.82
C PRO A 542 27.85 -3.52 6.41
N GLY A 543 28.39 -2.56 7.17
CA GLY A 543 29.74 -2.62 7.73
C GLY A 543 30.90 -2.38 6.75
N ALA A 544 30.62 -2.13 5.47
CA ALA A 544 31.63 -1.86 4.44
C ALA A 544 31.11 -0.85 3.39
N GLY A 545 31.05 0.44 3.77
CA GLY A 545 30.83 1.54 2.84
C GLY A 545 29.44 1.59 2.20
N LEU A 546 28.39 1.17 2.91
CA LEU A 546 27.01 1.17 2.40
C LEU A 546 26.52 2.59 2.09
N ARG A 547 26.18 2.85 0.83
CA ARG A 547 25.78 4.16 0.30
C ARG A 547 24.55 4.06 -0.57
N VAL A 548 23.82 5.17 -0.67
CA VAL A 548 22.65 5.32 -1.54
C VAL A 548 22.79 6.55 -2.44
N THR A 549 22.33 6.46 -3.67
CA THR A 549 22.23 7.60 -4.61
C THR A 549 20.82 7.66 -5.21
N PRO A 550 20.06 8.74 -4.95
CA PRO A 550 18.88 9.07 -5.75
C PRO A 550 19.29 9.34 -7.20
N VAL A 551 18.69 8.66 -8.18
CA VAL A 551 19.07 8.81 -9.60
C VAL A 551 18.05 9.55 -10.45
N ASP A 552 16.80 9.60 -10.01
CA ASP A 552 15.73 10.34 -10.65
C ASP A 552 14.69 10.81 -9.62
N GLU A 553 13.71 11.58 -10.10
CA GLU A 553 12.75 12.28 -9.28
C GLU A 553 11.33 12.08 -9.80
N THR A 554 10.37 12.07 -8.89
CA THR A 554 8.94 12.01 -9.19
C THR A 554 8.16 13.04 -8.37
N GLN A 555 6.93 13.28 -8.79
CA GLN A 555 5.94 14.08 -8.08
C GLN A 555 4.83 13.21 -7.47
N ASP A 556 5.07 11.89 -7.41
CA ASP A 556 4.15 10.88 -6.86
C ASP A 556 3.50 11.36 -5.57
N VAL A 557 2.17 11.49 -5.63
CA VAL A 557 1.35 12.02 -4.54
C VAL A 557 1.26 11.04 -3.36
N GLY A 558 1.24 9.74 -3.60
CA GLY A 558 1.16 8.71 -2.56
C GLY A 558 2.47 8.59 -1.78
N VAL A 559 3.59 8.47 -2.48
CA VAL A 559 4.92 8.37 -1.86
C VAL A 559 5.29 9.68 -1.13
N ALA A 560 4.99 10.84 -1.71
CA ALA A 560 5.22 12.12 -1.03
C ALA A 560 4.35 12.28 0.21
N ALA A 561 3.10 11.80 0.21
CA ALA A 561 2.23 11.81 1.38
C ALA A 561 2.71 10.85 2.47
N ALA A 562 3.12 9.63 2.11
CA ALA A 562 3.73 8.68 3.04
C ALA A 562 5.02 9.24 3.65
N LEU A 563 5.84 9.93 2.86
CA LEU A 563 7.04 10.63 3.34
C LEU A 563 6.67 11.74 4.33
N ALA A 564 5.67 12.55 4.00
CA ALA A 564 5.17 13.59 4.89
C ALA A 564 4.69 13.00 6.23
N ARG A 565 3.97 11.86 6.22
CA ARG A 565 3.56 11.14 7.44
C ARG A 565 4.74 10.66 8.26
N ALA A 566 5.75 10.08 7.64
CA ALA A 566 6.96 9.66 8.34
C ALA A 566 7.67 10.84 9.01
N LEU A 567 7.74 11.99 8.33
CA LEU A 567 8.30 13.23 8.88
C LEU A 567 7.43 13.84 10.00
N ILE A 568 6.09 13.72 9.90
CA ILE A 568 5.16 14.10 10.99
C ILE A 568 5.40 13.22 12.22
N ALA A 569 5.56 11.91 12.03
CA ALA A 569 5.83 10.97 13.10
C ALA A 569 7.22 11.14 13.73
N HIS A 570 8.22 11.58 12.95
CA HIS A 570 9.54 11.98 13.47
C HIS A 570 9.44 13.16 14.44
N GLY A 571 8.62 14.16 14.11
CA GLY A 571 8.17 15.20 15.04
C GLY A 571 9.09 16.39 15.24
N SER A 572 10.26 16.49 14.59
CA SER A 572 11.07 17.72 14.65
C SER A 572 10.41 18.88 13.90
N ALA A 573 10.73 20.12 14.28
CA ALA A 573 10.17 21.32 13.65
C ALA A 573 10.48 21.38 12.14
N GLU A 574 11.69 21.00 11.73
CA GLU A 574 12.12 20.97 10.33
C GLU A 574 11.38 19.89 9.53
N SER A 575 11.20 18.70 10.12
CA SER A 575 10.43 17.63 9.50
C SER A 575 8.97 18.02 9.32
N ARG A 576 8.36 18.62 10.36
CA ARG A 576 6.98 19.11 10.29
C ARG A 576 6.84 20.25 9.28
N ALA A 577 7.80 21.17 9.19
CA ALA A 577 7.79 22.24 8.20
C ALA A 577 7.84 21.69 6.75
N LEU A 578 8.72 20.72 6.48
CA LEU A 578 8.79 20.08 5.16
C LEU A 578 7.51 19.28 4.83
N ALA A 579 6.98 18.53 5.80
CA ALA A 579 5.73 17.80 5.62
C ALA A 579 4.57 18.76 5.27
N ARG A 580 4.49 19.92 5.93
CA ARG A 580 3.52 20.96 5.61
C ARG A 580 3.64 21.42 4.15
N GLU A 581 4.85 21.75 3.72
CA GLU A 581 5.11 22.20 2.34
C GLU A 581 4.71 21.13 1.31
N LEU A 582 5.03 19.87 1.56
CA LEU A 582 4.62 18.76 0.68
C LEU A 582 3.09 18.68 0.57
N LEU A 583 2.38 18.68 1.70
CA LEU A 583 0.91 18.57 1.72
C LEU A 583 0.23 19.76 1.06
N ASP A 584 0.67 20.98 1.36
CA ASP A 584 0.05 22.19 0.82
C ASP A 584 0.28 22.33 -0.70
N ARG A 585 1.50 22.07 -1.17
CA ARG A 585 1.83 22.09 -2.60
C ARG A 585 1.09 20.98 -3.34
N MET A 586 1.05 19.77 -2.79
CA MET A 586 0.32 18.65 -3.36
C MET A 586 -1.16 18.97 -3.52
N TRP A 587 -1.80 19.45 -2.46
CA TRP A 587 -3.22 19.78 -2.48
C TRP A 587 -3.54 20.88 -3.50
N LEU A 588 -2.68 21.91 -3.56
CA LEU A 588 -2.87 23.04 -4.48
C LEU A 588 -2.66 22.67 -5.95
N GLN A 589 -1.71 21.79 -6.25
CA GLN A 589 -1.27 21.50 -7.62
C GLN A 589 -1.94 20.27 -8.23
N TYR A 590 -2.33 19.29 -7.38
CA TYR A 590 -2.67 17.94 -7.83
C TYR A 590 -4.08 17.47 -7.45
N ARG A 591 -4.87 18.25 -6.70
CA ARG A 591 -6.28 17.89 -6.47
C ARG A 591 -7.10 18.08 -7.76
N ASP A 592 -7.83 17.06 -8.19
CA ASP A 592 -8.77 17.07 -9.32
C ASP A 592 -10.16 16.57 -8.88
N ASP A 593 -11.06 16.17 -9.79
CA ASP A 593 -12.45 15.83 -9.43
C ASP A 593 -12.58 14.45 -8.77
N LEU A 594 -11.60 13.55 -8.97
CA LEU A 594 -11.62 12.20 -8.41
C LEU A 594 -10.79 12.10 -7.13
N GLY A 595 -9.72 12.89 -6.99
CA GLY A 595 -8.85 12.81 -5.83
C GLY A 595 -7.66 13.76 -5.93
N VAL A 596 -6.49 13.28 -5.54
CA VAL A 596 -5.22 13.94 -5.75
C VAL A 596 -4.40 13.08 -6.69
N SER A 597 -4.00 13.62 -7.84
CA SER A 597 -3.26 12.91 -8.88
C SER A 597 -2.25 13.83 -9.56
N ASN A 598 -1.10 13.31 -9.96
CA ASN A 598 -0.13 14.00 -10.79
C ASN A 598 -0.04 13.33 -12.17
N PRO A 599 0.36 14.06 -13.24
CA PRO A 599 0.70 13.43 -14.50
C PRO A 599 1.90 12.48 -14.34
N GLU A 600 1.75 11.25 -14.82
CA GLU A 600 2.76 10.19 -14.76
C GLU A 600 3.00 9.64 -16.17
N PRO A 601 4.16 9.91 -16.79
CA PRO A 601 4.55 9.25 -18.04
C PRO A 601 4.87 7.76 -17.80
N ARG A 602 4.22 6.87 -18.57
CA ARG A 602 4.39 5.41 -18.45
C ARG A 602 5.21 4.84 -19.61
N ALA A 603 6.51 5.12 -19.61
CA ALA A 603 7.42 4.61 -20.64
C ALA A 603 7.50 3.07 -20.63
N ASP A 604 7.29 2.47 -19.48
CA ASP A 604 7.19 1.03 -19.27
C ASP A 604 6.01 0.38 -20.03
N TYR A 605 5.01 1.15 -20.47
CA TYR A 605 3.89 0.59 -21.26
C TYR A 605 4.30 0.16 -22.67
N SER A 606 5.52 0.50 -23.09
CA SER A 606 6.16 -0.14 -24.25
C SER A 606 6.23 -1.68 -24.13
N LYS A 607 6.17 -2.22 -22.91
CA LYS A 607 6.19 -3.65 -22.62
C LYS A 607 4.87 -4.38 -22.87
N ILE A 608 3.78 -3.68 -23.22
CA ILE A 608 2.46 -4.31 -23.41
C ILE A 608 2.42 -5.37 -24.53
N HIS A 609 3.34 -5.27 -25.49
CA HIS A 609 3.53 -6.24 -26.57
C HIS A 609 4.78 -7.12 -26.37
N GLU A 610 5.43 -7.07 -25.22
CA GLU A 610 6.53 -8.00 -24.91
C GLU A 610 5.99 -9.43 -24.84
N LYS A 611 6.79 -10.35 -25.37
CA LYS A 611 6.49 -11.79 -25.30
C LYS A 611 6.64 -12.26 -23.86
N VAL A 612 5.67 -13.03 -23.39
CA VAL A 612 5.78 -13.77 -22.15
C VAL A 612 6.37 -15.12 -22.45
N GLU A 613 7.49 -15.42 -21.79
CA GLU A 613 8.17 -16.70 -21.94
C GLU A 613 7.28 -17.81 -21.38
N LEU A 614 7.10 -18.88 -22.16
CA LEU A 614 6.37 -20.09 -21.77
C LEU A 614 7.34 -21.28 -21.84
N PRO A 615 7.19 -22.30 -20.98
CA PRO A 615 7.96 -23.53 -21.08
C PRO A 615 7.85 -24.15 -22.47
N PRO A 616 8.93 -24.68 -23.08
CA PRO A 616 8.90 -25.26 -24.42
C PRO A 616 7.85 -26.38 -24.61
N ASP A 617 7.60 -27.15 -23.54
CA ASP A 617 6.67 -28.26 -23.54
C ASP A 617 5.25 -27.89 -23.10
N TRP A 618 4.98 -26.60 -22.84
CA TRP A 618 3.64 -26.13 -22.50
C TRP A 618 2.62 -26.45 -23.61
N ARG A 619 1.46 -26.98 -23.20
CA ARG A 619 0.35 -27.34 -24.10
C ARG A 619 -0.96 -26.77 -23.55
N GLY A 620 -1.10 -25.45 -23.49
CA GLY A 620 -2.33 -24.80 -23.06
C GLY A 620 -2.98 -23.92 -24.14
N GLY A 621 -4.09 -23.28 -23.77
CA GLY A 621 -4.79 -22.33 -24.66
C GLY A 621 -3.92 -21.14 -25.08
N VAL A 622 -2.90 -20.79 -24.28
CA VAL A 622 -1.89 -19.78 -24.61
C VAL A 622 -0.72 -20.44 -25.32
N LYS A 623 -0.35 -19.93 -26.50
CA LYS A 623 0.72 -20.49 -27.34
C LYS A 623 2.08 -19.84 -27.10
N PRO A 624 3.21 -20.56 -27.32
CA PRO A 624 4.54 -19.95 -27.36
C PRO A 624 4.57 -18.72 -28.27
N GLY A 625 5.15 -17.63 -27.77
CA GLY A 625 5.18 -16.34 -28.45
C GLY A 625 4.02 -15.40 -28.12
N ALA A 626 3.09 -15.79 -27.24
CA ALA A 626 2.08 -14.90 -26.68
C ALA A 626 2.71 -13.69 -25.99
N THR A 627 2.05 -12.54 -26.10
CA THR A 627 2.46 -11.29 -25.44
C THR A 627 1.72 -11.06 -24.12
N PHE A 628 2.14 -10.05 -23.35
CA PHE A 628 1.40 -9.59 -22.16
C PHE A 628 -0.09 -9.34 -22.48
N LEU A 629 -0.36 -8.69 -23.62
CA LEU A 629 -1.73 -8.37 -24.06
C LEU A 629 -2.52 -9.62 -24.50
N ASP A 630 -1.86 -10.64 -25.05
CA ASP A 630 -2.53 -11.88 -25.46
C ASP A 630 -3.01 -12.69 -24.26
N LEU A 631 -2.28 -12.62 -23.15
CA LEU A 631 -2.68 -13.19 -21.86
C LEU A 631 -3.81 -12.40 -21.17
N ARG A 632 -4.10 -11.18 -21.63
CA ARG A 632 -5.08 -10.26 -21.02
C ARG A 632 -6.01 -9.68 -22.07
N PRO A 633 -6.77 -10.53 -22.79
CA PRO A 633 -7.53 -10.10 -23.96
C PRO A 633 -8.57 -9.03 -23.66
N ASN A 634 -9.06 -8.94 -22.42
CA ASN A 634 -10.02 -7.93 -22.00
C ASN A 634 -9.48 -6.50 -22.01
N TYR A 635 -8.15 -6.29 -22.03
CA TYR A 635 -7.57 -4.97 -22.31
C TYR A 635 -7.98 -4.43 -23.69
N ARG A 636 -8.33 -5.30 -24.65
CA ARG A 636 -8.83 -4.87 -25.97
C ARG A 636 -10.18 -4.14 -25.91
N LYS A 637 -10.88 -4.24 -24.77
CA LYS A 637 -12.12 -3.52 -24.49
C LYS A 637 -11.90 -2.25 -23.66
N ASP A 638 -10.68 -2.05 -23.14
CA ASP A 638 -10.36 -0.88 -22.33
C ASP A 638 -10.27 0.37 -23.23
N PRO A 639 -10.98 1.47 -22.88
CA PRO A 639 -10.99 2.67 -23.71
C PRO A 639 -9.61 3.32 -23.86
N GLU A 640 -8.67 3.07 -22.95
CA GLU A 640 -7.34 3.67 -22.96
C GLU A 640 -6.36 2.96 -23.90
N LEU A 641 -6.63 1.70 -24.30
CA LEU A 641 -5.69 0.92 -25.10
C LEU A 641 -5.32 1.63 -26.41
N ALA A 642 -6.31 2.16 -27.14
CA ALA A 642 -6.06 2.85 -28.40
C ALA A 642 -5.16 4.09 -28.21
N ARG A 643 -5.36 4.84 -27.12
CA ARG A 643 -4.54 6.01 -26.77
C ARG A 643 -3.12 5.60 -26.39
N VAL A 644 -2.96 4.48 -25.68
CA VAL A 644 -1.65 3.91 -25.32
C VAL A 644 -0.91 3.51 -26.59
N GLU A 645 -1.52 2.70 -27.46
CA GLU A 645 -0.90 2.25 -28.72
C GLU A 645 -0.55 3.41 -29.66
N GLN A 646 -1.39 4.45 -29.71
CA GLN A 646 -1.07 5.66 -30.47
C GLN A 646 0.16 6.39 -29.89
N SER A 647 0.20 6.53 -28.56
CA SER A 647 1.32 7.19 -27.86
C SER A 647 2.64 6.47 -28.14
N LEU A 648 2.64 5.14 -27.99
CA LEU A 648 3.80 4.28 -28.27
C LEU A 648 4.26 4.39 -29.73
N ARG A 649 3.33 4.35 -30.71
CA ARG A 649 3.66 4.56 -32.14
C ARG A 649 4.28 5.93 -32.42
N SER A 650 3.94 6.95 -31.64
CA SER A 650 4.53 8.30 -31.76
C SER A 650 5.90 8.46 -31.08
N GLY A 651 6.41 7.41 -30.43
CA GLY A 651 7.67 7.44 -29.68
C GLY A 651 7.60 8.21 -28.36
N LYS A 652 6.39 8.49 -27.85
CA LYS A 652 6.16 9.20 -26.58
C LYS A 652 5.48 8.28 -25.57
N PRO A 653 5.92 8.28 -24.29
CA PRO A 653 5.23 7.52 -23.26
C PRO A 653 3.80 8.07 -23.10
N PRO A 654 2.77 7.20 -23.00
CA PRO A 654 1.45 7.66 -22.61
C PRO A 654 1.52 8.27 -21.21
N VAL A 655 0.78 9.36 -20.99
CA VAL A 655 0.70 10.05 -19.70
C VAL A 655 -0.66 9.80 -19.10
N PHE A 656 -0.68 9.45 -17.81
CA PHE A 656 -1.89 9.18 -17.03
C PHE A 656 -1.94 10.05 -15.79
N ARG A 657 -3.12 10.17 -15.19
CA ARG A 657 -3.34 10.71 -13.85
C ARG A 657 -4.08 9.64 -13.07
N TYR A 658 -3.36 8.92 -12.21
CA TYR A 658 -3.92 7.76 -11.51
C TYR A 658 -4.48 8.13 -10.14
N HIS A 659 -5.62 7.52 -9.82
CA HIS A 659 -6.29 7.58 -8.52
C HIS A 659 -6.16 6.24 -7.82
N ARG A 660 -4.92 5.85 -7.52
CA ARG A 660 -4.63 4.64 -6.74
C ARG A 660 -5.23 4.79 -5.35
N PHE A 661 -6.02 3.81 -4.90
CA PHE A 661 -6.75 3.88 -3.65
C PHE A 661 -5.81 4.11 -2.45
N TRP A 662 -4.71 3.35 -2.38
CA TRP A 662 -3.71 3.49 -1.31
C TRP A 662 -3.10 4.91 -1.28
N ALA A 663 -2.83 5.49 -2.45
CA ALA A 663 -2.22 6.81 -2.55
C ALA A 663 -3.18 7.89 -2.04
N GLN A 664 -4.47 7.81 -2.39
CA GLN A 664 -5.47 8.72 -1.86
C GLN A 664 -5.61 8.61 -0.33
N VAL A 665 -5.59 7.38 0.18
CA VAL A 665 -5.63 7.15 1.64
C VAL A 665 -4.38 7.72 2.31
N GLU A 666 -3.19 7.55 1.74
CA GLU A 666 -1.97 8.17 2.27
C GLU A 666 -2.09 9.70 2.35
N VAL A 667 -2.58 10.35 1.29
CA VAL A 667 -2.81 11.81 1.29
C VAL A 667 -3.80 12.19 2.38
N ALA A 668 -4.92 11.47 2.52
CA ALA A 668 -5.92 11.72 3.55
C ALA A 668 -5.29 11.60 4.95
N LEU A 669 -4.64 10.47 5.24
CA LEU A 669 -4.02 10.19 6.54
C LEU A 669 -2.94 11.22 6.89
N ALA A 670 -2.13 11.65 5.91
CA ALA A 670 -1.10 12.66 6.11
C ALA A 670 -1.66 14.01 6.56
N ASN A 671 -2.75 14.44 5.95
CA ASN A 671 -3.45 15.64 6.37
C ASN A 671 -4.01 15.46 7.80
N ALA A 672 -4.75 14.38 8.07
CA ALA A 672 -5.32 14.17 9.40
C ALA A 672 -4.26 14.09 10.53
N GLU A 673 -3.13 13.44 10.28
CA GLU A 673 -2.02 13.32 11.23
C GLU A 673 -1.30 14.66 11.44
N PHE A 674 -1.17 15.49 10.40
CA PHE A 674 -0.58 16.82 10.55
C PHE A 674 -1.38 17.72 11.49
N SER A 675 -2.72 17.61 11.48
CA SER A 675 -3.61 18.34 12.42
C SER A 675 -3.33 18.00 13.89
N ARG A 676 -2.90 16.76 14.17
CA ARG A 676 -2.71 16.26 15.54
C ARG A 676 -1.53 16.92 16.27
N SER A 677 -0.39 17.10 15.60
CA SER A 677 0.87 17.45 16.27
C SER A 677 1.05 18.95 16.57
N GLY A 678 -0.06 19.67 16.78
CA GLY A 678 -0.09 21.10 17.10
C GLY A 678 -0.77 21.44 18.43
N LYS A 679 -1.04 20.45 19.28
CA LYS A 679 -1.52 20.64 20.66
C LYS A 679 -0.54 20.08 21.65
#